data_AF-A0AAU2KQV4-F1
#
_entry.id   AF-A0AAU2KQV4-F1
#
_cell.length_a   1.000
_cell.length_b   1.000
_cell.length_c   1.000
_cell.angle_alpha   90.00
_cell.angle_beta   90.00
_cell.angle_gamma   90.00
#
_symmetry.space_group_name_H-M   'P 1'
#
loop_
_entity.id
_entity.type
_entity.pdbx_description
1 polymer ?
#
loop_
_entity_poly.entity_id
_entity_poly.type
_entity_poly.pdbx_seq_one_letter_code
_entity_poly.pdbx_strand_id
1 'polypeptide(L)'
;MTRVQVFSMLRPERTGDAHSTGEAHGPLLTATRRVTEVPEWAYLERKLFAFQDKAWRLFADRYTEGDGRLVFRDTLGQGMDGRDGVDDFYEPFFNWPTLYLLGGSVDLLTAARRHWRGVTAQLTEMGMLSEGLERGYDWFHQGEGLLLFYGLCLADPQDAELRELAVRFADFYLPGGPNYDSGHRLLRAPHNGSAGPRFGFSDEEAYFPWSLALRPYGLPLDGFDDVTSFDDLASSPERARAYGRAMWDRMGRGDTIVNLAATGLATNAYLLSGEQRYADWVAEYVGVWQARLAGRDVVPDNVGLSGVVGEYMEGRWYGGHYGWSWPHGLSPVGSATVIGATNATLLTGDRGFLDLARNPLDAVLRHAEQRGADQMGTLGERWEPHLRAMPAERTLMVPQRHNDSGWFDFTVMPGQLPLALWHFSREQADRERIERLRAESRWDWTAVHTQRIKDEAGHEEPWYEFLHGRNPHFPERMLRSALASCAERVEAIENDTVDPAVGPDALDIHHWQHLNPVVTEALLQLTTGSPQVLYNGGLAQLHVRYHDAESRRPGLPQDVAALVCDISPDHTVVELVNLGGAARSLLVQAGSFAEHHVATVRVDDGPEQPVDGPYCRVGLPGNSRIRLTLTLALRASRAACSSLWETA
;
A
#
# COMPACT_ATOMS: atom_id res chain seq x y z
N MET A 1 -40.33 59.90 6.25
CA MET A 1 -39.17 60.65 6.80
C MET A 1 -38.52 59.70 7.79
N THR A 2 -37.30 59.18 7.67
CA THR A 2 -36.11 59.54 6.91
C THR A 2 -35.16 58.31 6.91
N ARG A 3 -34.49 58.10 5.76
CA ARG A 3 -33.23 57.39 5.44
C ARG A 3 -32.42 56.64 6.53
N VAL A 4 -32.03 55.41 6.14
CA VAL A 4 -30.68 54.80 6.06
C VAL A 4 -29.61 55.24 7.07
N GLN A 5 -29.05 54.26 7.78
CA GLN A 5 -27.63 54.27 8.19
C GLN A 5 -27.03 52.86 8.13
N VAL A 6 -26.02 52.73 7.26
CA VAL A 6 -25.12 51.59 7.12
C VAL A 6 -24.03 51.74 8.18
N PHE A 7 -23.81 50.71 9.01
CA PHE A 7 -22.63 50.63 9.87
C PHE A 7 -21.60 49.68 9.27
N SER A 8 -20.52 50.30 8.79
CA SER A 8 -19.22 49.67 8.54
C SER A 8 -18.60 49.28 9.89
N MET A 9 -18.25 48.01 10.08
CA MET A 9 -17.34 47.59 11.15
C MET A 9 -15.98 47.28 10.55
N LEU A 10 -15.01 48.07 11.02
CA LEU A 10 -13.59 48.02 10.71
C LEU A 10 -12.99 46.66 11.08
N ARG A 11 -12.17 46.11 10.18
CA ARG A 11 -11.22 45.03 10.48
C ARG A 11 -10.18 45.53 11.50
N PRO A 12 -9.78 44.74 12.51
CA PRO A 12 -8.58 45.06 13.27
C PRO A 12 -7.34 44.75 12.44
N GLU A 13 -6.45 45.73 12.34
CA GLU A 13 -5.09 45.61 11.82
C GLU A 13 -4.33 44.55 12.65
N ARG A 14 -3.79 43.53 11.98
CA ARG A 14 -2.78 42.65 12.57
C ARG A 14 -1.48 43.46 12.66
N THR A 15 -1.15 43.89 13.87
CA THR A 15 0.20 44.30 14.23
C THR A 15 1.12 43.10 14.03
N GLY A 16 2.11 43.24 13.15
CA GLY A 16 3.15 42.25 12.95
C GLY A 16 4.02 42.17 14.19
N ASP A 17 4.04 40.99 14.80
CA ASP A 17 5.11 40.58 15.70
C ASP A 17 5.93 39.50 15.00
N ALA A 18 7.24 39.73 15.00
CA ALA A 18 8.25 38.80 14.55
C ALA A 18 8.23 37.56 15.48
N HIS A 19 7.41 36.57 15.13
CA HIS A 19 7.47 35.26 15.77
C HIS A 19 8.73 34.53 15.33
N SER A 20 9.48 34.08 16.34
CA SER A 20 10.62 33.20 16.19
C SER A 20 10.25 31.97 15.34
N THR A 21 11.10 31.60 14.41
CA THR A 21 11.00 30.38 13.59
C THR A 21 11.04 29.08 14.42
N GLY A 22 11.20 29.19 15.75
CA GLY A 22 11.19 28.07 16.69
C GLY A 22 9.81 27.61 17.14
N GLU A 23 8.74 28.39 17.00
CA GLU A 23 7.39 27.96 17.49
C GLU A 23 6.60 27.11 16.48
N ALA A 24 7.00 27.07 15.21
CA ALA A 24 6.19 26.52 14.12
C ALA A 24 5.93 24.99 14.18
N HIS A 25 6.70 24.23 14.97
CA HIS A 25 6.65 22.77 15.00
C HIS A 25 6.46 22.20 16.43
N GLY A 26 5.73 22.92 17.28
CA GLY A 26 5.39 22.48 18.64
C GLY A 26 6.54 22.55 19.66
N PRO A 27 6.37 21.99 20.86
CA PRO A 27 7.33 22.09 21.95
C PRO A 27 8.63 21.33 21.65
N LEU A 28 9.75 21.83 22.21
CA LEU A 28 11.03 21.13 22.21
C LEU A 28 11.15 20.21 23.44
N LEU A 29 11.17 18.92 23.18
CA LEU A 29 11.28 17.85 24.17
C LEU A 29 12.73 17.37 24.19
N THR A 30 13.44 17.54 25.32
CA THR A 30 14.86 17.16 25.40
C THR A 30 15.03 15.91 26.25
N ALA A 31 15.75 14.93 25.71
CA ALA A 31 16.10 13.71 26.45
C ALA A 31 17.06 14.04 27.60
N THR A 32 16.69 13.59 28.81
CA THR A 32 17.52 13.74 30.01
C THR A 32 18.11 12.41 30.49
N ARG A 33 17.55 11.28 30.05
CA ARG A 33 18.02 9.94 30.40
C ARG A 33 19.19 9.54 29.51
N ARG A 34 20.28 9.06 30.12
CA ARG A 34 21.40 8.47 29.38
C ARG A 34 21.15 7.01 29.06
N VAL A 35 21.73 6.55 27.95
CA VAL A 35 21.83 5.14 27.61
C VAL A 35 22.99 4.55 28.41
N THR A 36 22.69 3.80 29.47
CA THR A 36 23.68 3.03 30.24
C THR A 36 23.90 1.64 29.65
N GLU A 37 22.83 1.06 29.09
CA GLU A 37 22.82 -0.18 28.33
C GLU A 37 22.06 0.07 27.03
N VAL A 38 22.68 -0.26 25.90
CA VAL A 38 22.06 -0.09 24.59
C VAL A 38 20.96 -1.14 24.43
N PRO A 39 19.68 -0.75 24.21
CA PRO A 39 18.63 -1.71 23.91
C PRO A 39 18.97 -2.51 22.66
N GLU A 40 18.77 -3.83 22.70
CA GLU A 40 19.14 -4.72 21.60
C GLU A 40 18.41 -4.37 20.31
N TRP A 41 17.10 -4.10 20.38
CA TRP A 41 16.30 -3.67 19.23
C TRP A 41 16.88 -2.42 18.56
N ALA A 42 17.36 -1.44 19.33
CA ALA A 42 17.88 -0.18 18.79
C ALA A 42 19.16 -0.43 17.98
N TYR A 43 20.04 -1.29 18.50
CA TYR A 43 21.23 -1.72 17.78
C TYR A 43 20.88 -2.50 16.50
N LEU A 44 19.95 -3.46 16.58
CA LEU A 44 19.52 -4.27 15.45
C LEU A 44 18.85 -3.44 14.35
N GLU A 45 18.05 -2.43 14.71
CA GLU A 45 17.42 -1.50 13.79
C GLU A 45 18.47 -0.71 13.00
N ARG A 46 19.45 -0.12 13.68
CA ARG A 46 20.56 0.58 12.99
C ARG A 46 21.42 -0.34 12.16
N LYS A 47 21.62 -1.59 12.62
CA LYS A 47 22.31 -2.62 11.85
C LYS A 47 21.54 -2.98 10.57
N LEU A 48 20.21 -3.07 10.63
CA LEU A 48 19.36 -3.34 9.48
C LEU A 48 19.44 -2.21 8.45
N PHE A 49 19.34 -0.93 8.87
CA PHE A 49 19.57 0.21 7.98
C PHE A 49 20.94 0.13 7.28
N ALA A 50 22.01 -0.14 8.03
CA ALA A 50 23.37 -0.21 7.48
C ALA A 50 23.58 -1.42 6.55
N PHE A 51 22.91 -2.54 6.81
CA PHE A 51 22.97 -3.72 5.95
C PHE A 51 22.26 -3.47 4.62
N GLN A 52 21.02 -2.99 4.68
CA GLN A 52 20.23 -2.68 3.49
C GLN A 52 20.89 -1.60 2.63
N ASP A 53 21.58 -0.64 3.25
CA ASP A 53 22.34 0.38 2.54
C ASP A 53 23.39 -0.21 1.58
N LYS A 54 24.07 -1.28 1.99
CA LYS A 54 25.01 -2.01 1.13
C LYS A 54 24.26 -2.88 0.12
N ALA A 55 23.19 -3.53 0.57
CA ALA A 55 22.48 -4.51 -0.23
C ALA A 55 21.79 -3.88 -1.45
N TRP A 56 21.13 -2.72 -1.31
CA TRP A 56 20.50 -2.07 -2.46
C TRP A 56 21.54 -1.60 -3.50
N ARG A 57 22.75 -1.21 -3.07
CA ARG A 57 23.86 -0.85 -3.98
C ARG A 57 24.34 -2.06 -4.77
N LEU A 58 24.51 -3.21 -4.11
CA LEU A 58 24.84 -4.46 -4.78
C LEU A 58 23.80 -4.83 -5.85
N PHE A 59 22.51 -4.69 -5.51
CA PHE A 59 21.42 -4.93 -6.47
C PHE A 59 21.49 -3.95 -7.65
N ALA A 60 21.60 -2.65 -7.38
CA ALA A 60 21.70 -1.62 -8.42
C ALA A 60 22.88 -1.89 -9.36
N ASP A 61 24.07 -2.14 -8.80
CA ASP A 61 25.30 -2.34 -9.57
C ASP A 61 25.22 -3.57 -10.49
N ARG A 62 24.46 -4.61 -10.09
CA ARG A 62 24.34 -5.84 -10.87
C ARG A 62 23.23 -5.79 -11.93
N TYR A 63 22.07 -5.24 -11.60
CA TYR A 63 20.85 -5.39 -12.41
C TYR A 63 20.45 -4.15 -13.19
N THR A 64 21.18 -3.03 -13.05
CA THR A 64 20.80 -1.76 -13.68
C THR A 64 21.93 -1.16 -14.48
N GLU A 65 21.57 -0.30 -15.44
CA GLU A 65 22.54 0.50 -16.19
C GLU A 65 22.73 1.89 -15.58
N GLY A 66 23.72 2.63 -16.08
CA GLY A 66 24.09 3.94 -15.54
C GLY A 66 22.98 5.01 -15.61
N ASP A 67 22.01 4.87 -16.53
CA ASP A 67 20.85 5.76 -16.64
C ASP A 67 19.68 5.34 -15.72
N GLY A 68 19.81 4.20 -15.02
CA GLY A 68 18.83 3.67 -14.08
C GLY A 68 17.90 2.60 -14.65
N ARG A 69 17.94 2.30 -15.95
CA ARG A 69 17.12 1.22 -16.53
C ARG A 69 17.57 -0.15 -16.01
N LEU A 70 16.68 -1.14 -16.07
CA LEU A 70 17.03 -2.53 -15.79
C LEU A 70 17.82 -3.12 -16.96
N VAL A 71 18.80 -3.99 -16.67
CA VAL A 71 19.49 -4.76 -17.72
C VAL A 71 18.52 -5.80 -18.27
N PHE A 72 17.92 -5.47 -19.40
CA PHE A 72 16.96 -6.31 -20.12
C PHE A 72 17.22 -6.19 -21.62
N ARG A 73 17.49 -7.31 -22.29
CA ARG A 73 17.79 -7.36 -23.73
C ARG A 73 16.68 -7.99 -24.57
N ASP A 74 15.59 -8.41 -23.93
CA ASP A 74 14.38 -8.86 -24.62
C ASP A 74 13.40 -7.69 -24.81
N THR A 75 12.15 -7.95 -25.19
CA THR A 75 11.13 -6.93 -25.43
C THR A 75 9.79 -7.30 -24.79
N LEU A 76 9.11 -6.30 -24.23
CA LEU A 76 7.69 -6.39 -23.87
C LEU A 76 6.81 -5.88 -25.03
N GLY A 77 5.49 -6.02 -24.86
CA GLY A 77 4.52 -5.39 -25.75
C GLY A 77 4.14 -6.22 -26.98
N GLN A 78 4.44 -7.52 -26.98
CA GLN A 78 4.15 -8.43 -28.08
C GLN A 78 3.12 -9.49 -27.66
N GLY A 79 2.30 -9.92 -28.62
CA GLY A 79 1.33 -11.00 -28.44
C GLY A 79 0.10 -10.60 -27.61
N MET A 80 -0.60 -11.61 -27.10
CA MET A 80 -1.90 -11.44 -26.44
C MET A 80 -1.84 -10.62 -25.15
N ASP A 81 -0.78 -10.80 -24.37
CA ASP A 81 -0.52 -10.06 -23.13
C ASP A 81 0.41 -8.86 -23.38
N GLY A 82 0.39 -8.30 -24.59
CA GLY A 82 1.25 -7.20 -25.03
C GLY A 82 1.05 -5.85 -24.32
N ARG A 83 0.44 -5.83 -23.13
CA ARG A 83 0.44 -4.69 -22.21
C ARG A 83 0.78 -5.08 -20.76
N ASP A 84 1.02 -6.36 -20.48
CA ASP A 84 1.40 -6.88 -19.16
C ASP A 84 2.90 -6.66 -18.87
N GLY A 85 3.29 -6.71 -17.59
CA GLY A 85 4.67 -6.68 -17.12
C GLY A 85 5.26 -5.29 -16.87
N VAL A 86 4.45 -4.24 -16.82
CA VAL A 86 4.92 -2.88 -16.52
C VAL A 86 5.28 -2.72 -15.04
N ASP A 87 4.45 -3.27 -14.16
CA ASP A 87 4.64 -3.33 -12.72
C ASP A 87 5.95 -4.03 -12.34
N ASP A 88 6.24 -5.20 -12.94
CA ASP A 88 7.46 -6.00 -12.70
C ASP A 88 8.77 -5.20 -12.88
N PHE A 89 8.77 -4.13 -13.68
CA PHE A 89 9.93 -3.27 -13.89
C PHE A 89 10.10 -2.21 -12.79
N TYR A 90 9.01 -1.80 -12.14
CA TYR A 90 9.03 -0.83 -11.03
C TYR A 90 9.10 -1.51 -9.65
N GLU A 91 8.50 -2.68 -9.51
CA GLU A 91 8.46 -3.49 -8.30
C GLU A 91 9.82 -3.81 -7.66
N PRO A 92 10.95 -3.93 -8.37
CA PRO A 92 12.25 -4.14 -7.74
C PRO A 92 12.71 -2.95 -6.87
N PHE A 93 12.10 -1.77 -7.06
CA PHE A 93 12.47 -0.52 -6.39
C PHE A 93 11.36 0.04 -5.49
N PHE A 94 10.18 -0.59 -5.43
CA PHE A 94 8.96 -0.02 -4.84
C PHE A 94 9.12 0.52 -3.42
N ASN A 95 9.94 -0.15 -2.62
CA ASN A 95 10.18 0.11 -1.20
C ASN A 95 11.42 0.99 -0.94
N TRP A 96 12.18 1.39 -1.97
CA TRP A 96 13.38 2.21 -1.81
C TRP A 96 13.07 3.63 -1.30
N PRO A 97 12.04 4.34 -1.81
CA PRO A 97 11.65 5.62 -1.23
C PRO A 97 11.16 5.46 0.21
N THR A 98 10.50 4.36 0.55
CA THR A 98 10.08 4.04 1.92
C THR A 98 11.30 3.88 2.84
N LEU A 99 12.33 3.14 2.44
CA LEU A 99 13.56 3.05 3.22
C LEU A 99 14.21 4.43 3.44
N TYR A 100 14.22 5.30 2.41
CA TYR A 100 14.70 6.69 2.56
C TYR A 100 13.87 7.48 3.57
N LEU A 101 12.53 7.41 3.47
CA LEU A 101 11.56 8.06 4.36
C LEU A 101 11.70 7.65 5.83
N LEU A 102 12.21 6.43 6.09
CA LEU A 102 12.42 5.91 7.44
C LEU A 102 13.78 6.31 8.04
N GLY A 103 14.75 6.72 7.21
CA GLY A 103 16.09 7.10 7.66
C GLY A 103 17.24 6.41 6.94
N GLY A 104 16.98 5.75 5.80
CA GLY A 104 17.99 5.23 4.88
C GLY A 104 18.92 6.32 4.34
N SER A 105 19.99 5.93 3.64
CA SER A 105 21.02 6.89 3.19
C SER A 105 20.48 7.97 2.24
N VAL A 106 21.14 9.13 2.24
CA VAL A 106 20.76 10.27 1.40
C VAL A 106 20.82 9.94 -0.10
N ASP A 107 21.77 9.09 -0.51
CA ASP A 107 21.94 8.68 -1.90
C ASP A 107 20.76 7.86 -2.42
N LEU A 108 20.02 7.19 -1.52
CA LEU A 108 18.95 6.27 -1.91
C LEU A 108 17.81 6.97 -2.64
N LEU A 109 17.42 8.19 -2.22
CA LEU A 109 16.39 8.94 -2.94
C LEU A 109 16.86 9.33 -4.34
N THR A 110 18.14 9.68 -4.48
CA THR A 110 18.75 9.98 -5.80
C THR A 110 18.77 8.74 -6.67
N ALA A 111 19.12 7.57 -6.12
CA ALA A 111 19.09 6.30 -6.83
C ALA A 111 17.66 5.91 -7.24
N ALA A 112 16.69 5.97 -6.33
CA ALA A 112 15.30 5.66 -6.61
C ALA A 112 14.72 6.54 -7.73
N ARG A 113 15.03 7.85 -7.72
CA ARG A 113 14.64 8.76 -8.82
C ARG A 113 15.30 8.42 -10.15
N ARG A 114 16.57 8.05 -10.13
CA ARG A 114 17.29 7.60 -11.33
C ARG A 114 16.64 6.34 -11.91
N HIS A 115 16.33 5.35 -11.07
CA HIS A 115 15.67 4.12 -11.52
C HIS A 115 14.24 4.37 -12.01
N TRP A 116 13.45 5.20 -11.33
CA TRP A 116 12.16 5.65 -11.85
C TRP A 116 12.27 6.21 -13.27
N ARG A 117 13.17 7.16 -13.50
CA ARG A 117 13.36 7.78 -14.83
C ARG A 117 13.87 6.79 -15.88
N GLY A 118 14.87 5.98 -15.53
CA GLY A 118 15.48 5.01 -16.44
C GLY A 118 14.49 3.91 -16.85
N VAL A 119 13.77 3.33 -15.89
CA VAL A 119 12.71 2.34 -16.15
C VAL A 119 11.56 2.96 -16.96
N THR A 120 11.10 4.16 -16.59
CA THR A 120 10.04 4.86 -17.34
C THR A 120 10.45 5.10 -18.80
N ALA A 121 11.69 5.51 -19.04
CA ALA A 121 12.23 5.69 -20.39
C ALA A 121 12.28 4.35 -21.13
N GLN A 122 12.81 3.29 -20.50
CA GLN A 122 12.89 1.94 -21.06
C GLN A 122 11.52 1.39 -21.46
N LEU A 123 10.52 1.48 -20.59
CA LEU A 123 9.15 1.03 -20.88
C LEU A 123 8.46 1.91 -21.95
N THR A 124 8.80 3.21 -22.01
CA THR A 124 8.33 4.10 -23.09
C THR A 124 8.93 3.70 -24.44
N GLU A 125 10.23 3.38 -24.48
CA GLU A 125 10.93 2.89 -25.69
C GLU A 125 10.30 1.58 -26.21
N MET A 126 9.86 0.70 -25.30
CA MET A 126 9.13 -0.54 -25.64
C MET A 126 7.64 -0.30 -25.96
N GLY A 127 7.15 0.94 -25.89
CA GLY A 127 5.77 1.29 -26.19
C GLY A 127 4.76 0.79 -25.16
N MET A 128 5.20 0.49 -23.93
CA MET A 128 4.35 0.06 -22.82
C MET A 128 3.71 1.26 -22.10
N LEU A 129 4.42 2.38 -22.05
CA LEU A 129 3.94 3.63 -21.47
C LEU A 129 3.56 4.65 -22.56
N SER A 130 2.61 5.51 -22.23
CA SER A 130 2.30 6.73 -22.98
C SER A 130 2.10 7.86 -21.98
N GLU A 131 2.64 9.03 -22.26
CA GLU A 131 2.55 10.20 -21.36
C GLU A 131 3.07 9.91 -19.92
N GLY A 132 3.99 8.95 -19.77
CA GLY A 132 4.61 8.56 -18.50
C GLY A 132 3.86 7.53 -17.66
N LEU A 133 2.63 7.15 -18.04
CA LEU A 133 1.83 6.13 -17.37
C LEU A 133 1.59 4.95 -18.32
N GLU A 134 1.35 3.78 -17.76
CA GLU A 134 0.96 2.58 -18.49
C GLU A 134 -0.20 2.82 -19.46
N ARG A 135 -0.09 2.28 -20.67
CA ARG A 135 -1.08 2.50 -21.74
C ARG A 135 -2.45 1.90 -21.40
N GLY A 136 -2.48 0.73 -20.79
CA GLY A 136 -3.68 0.23 -20.14
C GLY A 136 -3.72 -1.27 -19.91
N TYR A 137 -3.67 -1.63 -18.63
CA TYR A 137 -3.85 -2.96 -18.07
C TYR A 137 -4.76 -2.85 -16.83
N ASP A 138 -4.87 -3.87 -15.98
CA ASP A 138 -5.74 -3.81 -14.81
C ASP A 138 -5.13 -3.03 -13.63
N TRP A 139 -6.00 -2.59 -12.72
CA TRP A 139 -5.62 -1.82 -11.54
C TRP A 139 -5.01 -2.64 -10.40
N PHE A 140 -5.11 -3.97 -10.45
CA PHE A 140 -4.41 -4.82 -9.48
C PHE A 140 -2.90 -4.69 -9.70
N HIS A 141 -2.42 -4.76 -10.94
CA HIS A 141 -1.01 -4.61 -11.31
C HIS A 141 -0.56 -3.15 -11.41
N GLN A 142 -1.35 -2.25 -12.02
CA GLN A 142 -0.99 -0.83 -12.05
C GLN A 142 -0.77 -0.24 -10.66
N GLY A 143 -1.56 -0.70 -9.68
CA GLY A 143 -1.38 -0.33 -8.28
C GLY A 143 0.00 -0.74 -7.73
N GLU A 144 0.49 -1.94 -8.07
CA GLU A 144 1.79 -2.47 -7.64
C GLU A 144 2.94 -1.61 -8.22
N GLY A 145 2.89 -1.34 -9.53
CA GLY A 145 3.89 -0.50 -10.19
C GLY A 145 3.94 0.96 -9.69
N LEU A 146 2.83 1.49 -9.19
CA LEU A 146 2.72 2.87 -8.71
C LEU A 146 3.26 3.11 -7.29
N LEU A 147 3.57 2.06 -6.52
CA LEU A 147 4.10 2.21 -5.16
C LEU A 147 5.42 3.01 -5.13
N LEU A 148 6.33 2.75 -6.09
CA LEU A 148 7.57 3.52 -6.24
C LEU A 148 7.26 5.02 -6.42
N PHE A 149 6.31 5.33 -7.30
CA PHE A 149 5.92 6.71 -7.60
C PHE A 149 5.30 7.41 -6.38
N TYR A 150 4.39 6.75 -5.66
CA TYR A 150 3.80 7.28 -4.43
C TYR A 150 4.84 7.52 -3.34
N GLY A 151 5.78 6.58 -3.18
CA GLY A 151 6.90 6.73 -2.25
C GLY A 151 7.80 7.92 -2.59
N LEU A 152 8.11 8.12 -3.87
CA LEU A 152 8.88 9.28 -4.34
C LEU A 152 8.15 10.61 -4.07
N CYS A 153 6.85 10.66 -4.34
CA CYS A 153 6.02 11.83 -4.06
C CYS A 153 6.00 12.21 -2.57
N LEU A 154 5.93 11.20 -1.69
CA LEU A 154 5.96 11.42 -0.25
C LEU A 154 7.35 11.81 0.27
N ALA A 155 8.42 11.30 -0.36
CA ALA A 155 9.80 11.59 -0.01
C ALA A 155 10.24 13.00 -0.42
N ASP A 156 9.77 13.51 -1.56
CA ASP A 156 10.08 14.84 -2.05
C ASP A 156 8.86 15.53 -2.68
N PRO A 157 7.93 16.04 -1.85
CA PRO A 157 6.67 16.61 -2.35
C PRO A 157 6.81 17.96 -3.08
N GLN A 158 8.02 18.52 -3.12
CA GLN A 158 8.32 19.76 -3.84
C GLN A 158 8.94 19.51 -5.22
N ASP A 159 9.24 18.25 -5.57
CA ASP A 159 9.79 17.90 -6.88
C ASP A 159 8.77 18.24 -7.98
N ALA A 160 9.14 19.18 -8.86
CA ALA A 160 8.24 19.72 -9.88
C ALA A 160 7.79 18.64 -10.89
N GLU A 161 8.67 17.70 -11.23
CA GLU A 161 8.35 16.62 -12.18
C GLU A 161 7.32 15.67 -11.56
N LEU A 162 7.54 15.25 -10.32
CA LEU A 162 6.61 14.35 -9.63
C LEU A 162 5.22 14.99 -9.45
N ARG A 163 5.16 16.29 -9.16
CA ARG A 163 3.90 17.03 -9.03
C ARG A 163 3.15 17.12 -10.36
N GLU A 164 3.86 17.39 -11.45
CA GLU A 164 3.28 17.43 -12.79
C GLU A 164 2.75 16.05 -13.19
N LEU A 165 3.52 14.98 -12.95
CA LEU A 165 3.09 13.60 -13.21
C LEU A 165 1.88 13.22 -12.36
N ALA A 166 1.85 13.59 -11.08
CA ALA A 166 0.72 13.27 -10.20
C ALA A 166 -0.60 13.88 -10.72
N VAL A 167 -0.56 15.15 -11.13
CA VAL A 167 -1.70 15.84 -11.76
C VAL A 167 -2.10 15.15 -13.06
N ARG A 168 -1.13 14.90 -13.96
CA ARG A 168 -1.37 14.29 -15.26
C ARG A 168 -2.00 12.90 -15.14
N PHE A 169 -1.46 12.07 -14.26
CA PHE A 169 -1.92 10.70 -14.06
C PHE A 169 -3.34 10.68 -13.49
N ALA A 170 -3.65 11.55 -12.52
CA ALA A 170 -5.00 11.69 -12.00
C ALA A 170 -5.99 12.18 -13.07
N ASP A 171 -5.57 13.11 -13.93
CA ASP A 171 -6.43 13.70 -14.97
C ASP A 171 -6.85 12.70 -16.05
N PHE A 172 -6.19 11.53 -16.18
CA PHE A 172 -6.71 10.46 -17.03
C PHE A 172 -8.04 9.86 -16.54
N TYR A 173 -8.33 10.00 -15.25
CA TYR A 173 -9.44 9.37 -14.53
C TYR A 173 -10.51 10.35 -14.07
N LEU A 174 -10.25 11.66 -14.12
CA LEU A 174 -11.23 12.68 -13.77
C LEU A 174 -12.20 12.97 -14.95
N PRO A 175 -13.30 13.72 -14.72
CA PRO A 175 -14.16 14.19 -15.79
C PRO A 175 -13.39 14.93 -16.89
N GLY A 176 -13.51 14.45 -18.13
CA GLY A 176 -12.74 14.94 -19.29
C GLY A 176 -11.56 14.04 -19.66
N GLY A 177 -11.11 13.18 -18.76
CA GLY A 177 -10.13 12.13 -19.02
C GLY A 177 -10.69 10.97 -19.84
N PRO A 178 -9.82 10.18 -20.51
CA PRO A 178 -10.25 9.09 -21.36
C PRO A 178 -10.78 7.89 -20.56
N ASN A 179 -10.52 7.72 -19.26
CA ASN A 179 -10.98 6.51 -18.57
C ASN A 179 -12.36 6.63 -17.92
N TYR A 180 -12.82 7.85 -17.63
CA TYR A 180 -14.03 8.10 -16.84
C TYR A 180 -15.23 8.52 -17.68
N ASP A 181 -16.37 7.90 -17.43
CA ASP A 181 -17.68 8.33 -17.91
C ASP A 181 -18.38 9.14 -16.81
N SER A 182 -18.49 10.45 -17.00
CA SER A 182 -19.16 11.34 -16.04
C SER A 182 -20.68 11.19 -16.01
N GLY A 183 -21.30 10.64 -17.05
CA GLY A 183 -22.74 10.40 -17.11
C GLY A 183 -23.17 9.25 -16.19
N HIS A 184 -22.41 8.15 -16.22
CA HIS A 184 -22.67 6.97 -15.39
C HIS A 184 -21.76 6.87 -14.15
N ARG A 185 -20.78 7.78 -14.01
CA ARG A 185 -19.82 7.87 -12.91
C ARG A 185 -19.06 6.57 -12.70
N LEU A 186 -18.40 6.12 -13.78
CA LEU A 186 -17.71 4.83 -13.81
C LEU A 186 -16.44 4.87 -14.65
N LEU A 187 -15.52 3.95 -14.36
CA LEU A 187 -14.38 3.67 -15.24
C LEU A 187 -14.81 2.67 -16.32
N ARG A 188 -14.45 2.97 -17.57
CA ARG A 188 -15.10 2.39 -18.75
C ARG A 188 -14.69 0.94 -19.08
N ALA A 189 -13.56 0.48 -18.55
CA ALA A 189 -13.04 -0.86 -18.81
C ALA A 189 -12.21 -1.35 -17.61
N PRO A 190 -12.08 -2.68 -17.41
CA PRO A 190 -11.15 -3.24 -16.44
C PRO A 190 -9.69 -2.95 -16.80
N HIS A 191 -9.37 -2.98 -18.09
CA HIS A 191 -8.06 -2.55 -18.60
C HIS A 191 -8.16 -1.10 -19.05
N ASN A 192 -7.37 -0.21 -18.45
CA ASN A 192 -7.45 1.23 -18.69
C ASN A 192 -6.13 1.90 -18.33
N GLY A 193 -5.84 3.10 -18.84
CA GLY A 193 -4.54 3.74 -18.62
C GLY A 193 -4.40 5.04 -19.40
N SER A 194 -3.18 5.46 -19.69
CA SER A 194 -2.90 6.69 -20.44
C SER A 194 -3.44 6.68 -21.88
N ALA A 195 -3.60 5.50 -22.49
CA ALA A 195 -4.21 5.36 -23.81
C ALA A 195 -5.74 5.27 -23.78
N GLY A 196 -6.35 5.42 -22.60
CA GLY A 196 -7.79 5.27 -22.41
C GLY A 196 -8.22 3.83 -22.11
N PRO A 197 -9.53 3.55 -22.15
CA PRO A 197 -10.07 2.24 -21.85
C PRO A 197 -9.70 1.26 -22.96
N ARG A 198 -9.21 0.09 -22.57
CA ARG A 198 -8.97 -1.04 -23.44
C ARG A 198 -10.12 -2.01 -23.29
N PHE A 199 -11.03 -2.02 -24.26
CA PHE A 199 -12.14 -2.97 -24.27
C PHE A 199 -11.61 -4.37 -24.67
N GLY A 200 -11.82 -5.34 -23.80
CA GLY A 200 -11.23 -6.68 -23.90
C GLY A 200 -9.97 -6.85 -23.09
N PHE A 201 -9.19 -7.86 -23.48
CA PHE A 201 -7.95 -8.22 -22.80
C PHE A 201 -6.73 -8.14 -23.72
N SER A 202 -6.92 -8.26 -25.04
CA SER A 202 -5.86 -8.16 -26.04
C SER A 202 -6.22 -7.12 -27.10
N ASP A 203 -5.22 -6.65 -27.87
CA ASP A 203 -5.47 -5.88 -29.10
C ASP A 203 -5.57 -6.83 -30.32
N GLU A 204 -5.52 -8.15 -30.07
CA GLU A 204 -5.53 -9.23 -31.04
C GLU A 204 -6.87 -9.98 -31.05
N GLU A 205 -6.94 -11.17 -31.66
CA GLU A 205 -8.16 -11.99 -31.61
C GLU A 205 -8.47 -12.41 -30.16
N ALA A 206 -9.77 -12.40 -29.82
CA ALA A 206 -10.27 -12.93 -28.57
C ALA A 206 -9.91 -14.41 -28.39
N TYR A 207 -9.04 -14.67 -27.41
CA TYR A 207 -8.58 -16.00 -27.05
C TYR A 207 -8.36 -16.03 -25.53
N PHE A 208 -8.62 -17.17 -24.90
CA PHE A 208 -8.26 -17.35 -23.50
C PHE A 208 -6.75 -17.65 -23.42
N PRO A 209 -5.93 -16.79 -22.79
CA PRO A 209 -4.48 -16.93 -22.75
C PRO A 209 -4.08 -18.02 -21.74
N TRP A 210 -4.42 -19.28 -22.03
CA TRP A 210 -4.12 -20.35 -21.10
C TRP A 210 -2.60 -20.48 -20.92
N SER A 211 -2.15 -20.42 -19.67
CA SER A 211 -0.80 -20.74 -19.25
C SER A 211 -0.83 -21.63 -18.01
N LEU A 212 0.21 -22.43 -17.78
CA LEU A 212 0.27 -23.30 -16.59
C LEU A 212 0.18 -22.49 -15.28
N ALA A 213 0.67 -21.24 -15.29
CA ALA A 213 0.58 -20.33 -14.15
C ALA A 213 -0.85 -19.93 -13.79
N LEU A 214 -1.80 -19.94 -14.75
CA LEU A 214 -3.20 -19.63 -14.49
C LEU A 214 -4.02 -20.82 -13.96
N ARG A 215 -3.46 -22.04 -14.03
CA ARG A 215 -4.15 -23.27 -13.62
C ARG A 215 -4.69 -23.24 -12.19
N PRO A 216 -3.98 -22.72 -11.16
CA PRO A 216 -4.49 -22.66 -9.79
C PRO A 216 -5.76 -21.82 -9.64
N TYR A 217 -6.02 -20.88 -10.55
CA TYR A 217 -7.19 -20.01 -10.51
C TYR A 217 -8.43 -20.67 -11.14
N GLY A 218 -8.27 -21.76 -11.89
CA GLY A 218 -9.38 -22.44 -12.55
C GLY A 218 -10.02 -21.60 -13.67
N LEU A 219 -11.31 -21.83 -13.91
CA LEU A 219 -12.06 -21.21 -15.01
C LEU A 219 -12.62 -19.82 -14.62
N PRO A 220 -12.42 -18.78 -15.46
CA PRO A 220 -12.95 -17.44 -15.17
C PRO A 220 -14.48 -17.28 -15.20
N LEU A 221 -15.19 -18.13 -15.96
CA LEU A 221 -16.61 -18.03 -16.24
C LEU A 221 -17.28 -19.39 -16.01
N ASP A 222 -18.48 -19.34 -15.44
CA ASP A 222 -19.38 -20.48 -15.37
C ASP A 222 -20.34 -20.53 -16.58
N GLY A 223 -21.06 -21.64 -16.71
CA GLY A 223 -22.17 -21.79 -17.66
C GLY A 223 -21.80 -22.34 -19.04
N PHE A 224 -20.67 -23.05 -19.15
CA PHE A 224 -20.23 -23.72 -20.37
C PHE A 224 -20.20 -25.24 -20.18
N ASP A 225 -21.25 -25.93 -20.61
CA ASP A 225 -21.39 -27.38 -20.39
C ASP A 225 -20.26 -28.22 -21.04
N ASP A 226 -19.62 -27.70 -22.09
CA ASP A 226 -18.54 -28.34 -22.83
C ASP A 226 -17.13 -27.95 -22.35
N VAL A 227 -17.03 -27.06 -21.36
CA VAL A 227 -15.78 -26.61 -20.74
C VAL A 227 -15.90 -26.71 -19.22
N THR A 228 -15.37 -27.79 -18.66
CA THR A 228 -15.46 -28.06 -17.21
C THR A 228 -14.13 -27.92 -16.48
N SER A 229 -13.04 -27.80 -17.23
CA SER A 229 -11.69 -27.70 -16.68
C SER A 229 -10.79 -26.79 -17.51
N PHE A 230 -9.72 -26.32 -16.88
CA PHE A 230 -8.63 -25.61 -17.54
C PHE A 230 -7.99 -26.48 -18.65
N ASP A 231 -7.88 -27.79 -18.42
CA ASP A 231 -7.26 -28.74 -19.35
C ASP A 231 -8.13 -28.95 -20.64
N ASP A 232 -9.46 -28.75 -20.54
CA ASP A 232 -10.37 -28.74 -21.71
C ASP A 232 -10.09 -27.57 -22.67
N LEU A 233 -9.71 -26.41 -22.13
CA LEU A 233 -9.33 -25.24 -22.92
C LEU A 233 -7.93 -25.42 -23.53
N ALA A 234 -6.98 -25.93 -22.73
CA ALA A 234 -5.60 -26.16 -23.20
C ALA A 234 -5.54 -27.20 -24.34
N SER A 235 -6.42 -28.20 -24.31
CA SER A 235 -6.46 -29.27 -25.33
C SER A 235 -7.22 -28.91 -26.62
N SER A 236 -7.95 -27.78 -26.66
CA SER A 236 -8.74 -27.38 -27.83
C SER A 236 -8.66 -25.87 -28.10
N PRO A 237 -7.86 -25.44 -29.09
CA PRO A 237 -7.78 -24.04 -29.49
C PRO A 237 -9.13 -23.43 -29.92
N GLU A 238 -10.04 -24.24 -30.46
CA GLU A 238 -11.38 -23.79 -30.82
C GLU A 238 -12.22 -23.44 -29.59
N ARG A 239 -12.21 -24.31 -28.56
CA ARG A 239 -12.87 -24.03 -27.28
C ARG A 239 -12.25 -22.82 -26.60
N ALA A 240 -10.92 -22.72 -26.56
CA ALA A 240 -10.22 -21.56 -26.01
C ALA A 240 -10.59 -20.24 -26.71
N ARG A 241 -10.77 -20.23 -28.04
CA ARG A 241 -11.29 -19.06 -28.76
C ARG A 241 -12.73 -18.73 -28.39
N ALA A 242 -13.61 -19.73 -28.36
CA ALA A 242 -15.02 -19.51 -28.02
C ALA A 242 -15.19 -18.98 -26.59
N TYR A 243 -14.46 -19.57 -25.65
CA TYR A 243 -14.43 -19.17 -24.26
C TYR A 243 -13.79 -17.78 -24.07
N GLY A 244 -12.67 -17.49 -24.76
CA GLY A 244 -12.04 -16.18 -24.77
C GLY A 244 -12.95 -15.07 -25.29
N ARG A 245 -13.76 -15.34 -26.33
CA ARG A 245 -14.80 -14.40 -26.78
C ARG A 245 -15.85 -14.13 -25.71
N ALA A 246 -16.31 -15.16 -25.02
CA ALA A 246 -17.27 -14.98 -23.93
C ALA A 246 -16.66 -14.16 -22.77
N MET A 247 -15.40 -14.40 -22.42
CA MET A 247 -14.69 -13.56 -21.45
C MET A 247 -14.61 -12.11 -21.90
N TRP A 248 -14.24 -11.87 -23.15
CA TRP A 248 -14.17 -10.52 -23.70
C TRP A 248 -15.52 -9.81 -23.60
N ASP A 249 -16.61 -10.49 -23.97
CA ASP A 249 -17.94 -9.91 -23.95
C ASP A 249 -18.49 -9.66 -22.55
N ARG A 250 -18.20 -10.56 -21.60
CA ARG A 250 -18.73 -10.48 -20.25
C ARG A 250 -17.88 -9.62 -19.32
N MET A 251 -16.56 -9.75 -19.41
CA MET A 251 -15.59 -9.16 -18.48
C MET A 251 -14.80 -8.00 -19.07
N GLY A 252 -14.66 -7.89 -20.39
CA GLY A 252 -13.74 -6.94 -21.03
C GLY A 252 -14.22 -5.48 -21.12
N ARG A 253 -15.36 -5.12 -20.51
CA ARG A 253 -15.93 -3.77 -20.61
C ARG A 253 -16.77 -3.43 -19.39
N GLY A 254 -16.89 -2.14 -19.10
CA GLY A 254 -17.51 -1.66 -17.87
C GLY A 254 -16.51 -1.55 -16.73
N ASP A 255 -17.03 -1.22 -15.56
CA ASP A 255 -16.25 -0.96 -14.36
C ASP A 255 -16.10 -2.21 -13.52
N THR A 256 -14.94 -2.39 -12.90
CA THR A 256 -14.66 -3.48 -11.95
C THR A 256 -14.24 -2.91 -10.61
N ILE A 257 -14.53 -3.64 -9.53
CA ILE A 257 -14.27 -3.14 -8.17
C ILE A 257 -12.79 -2.81 -7.92
N VAL A 258 -11.87 -3.48 -8.62
CA VAL A 258 -10.42 -3.23 -8.51
C VAL A 258 -10.00 -1.85 -9.00
N ASN A 259 -10.79 -1.22 -9.89
CA ASN A 259 -10.56 0.14 -10.34
C ASN A 259 -10.66 1.18 -9.20
N LEU A 260 -11.19 0.83 -8.02
CA LEU A 260 -11.11 1.68 -6.83
C LEU A 260 -9.67 2.07 -6.45
N ALA A 261 -8.67 1.24 -6.80
CA ALA A 261 -7.27 1.58 -6.57
C ALA A 261 -6.83 2.86 -7.33
N ALA A 262 -7.51 3.23 -8.43
CA ALA A 262 -7.28 4.48 -9.16
C ALA A 262 -7.45 5.74 -8.31
N THR A 263 -8.23 5.64 -7.22
CA THR A 263 -8.37 6.74 -6.25
C THR A 263 -7.04 7.13 -5.60
N GLY A 264 -6.04 6.25 -5.59
CA GLY A 264 -4.69 6.56 -5.14
C GLY A 264 -4.02 7.67 -5.95
N LEU A 265 -4.19 7.69 -7.27
CA LEU A 265 -3.66 8.75 -8.14
C LEU A 265 -4.28 10.11 -7.82
N ALA A 266 -5.61 10.18 -7.76
CA ALA A 266 -6.33 11.41 -7.44
C ALA A 266 -6.03 11.89 -6.01
N THR A 267 -5.93 10.97 -5.05
CA THR A 267 -5.54 11.31 -3.67
C THR A 267 -4.11 11.86 -3.62
N ASN A 268 -3.16 11.24 -4.32
CA ASN A 268 -1.79 11.75 -4.42
C ASN A 268 -1.73 13.14 -5.07
N ALA A 269 -2.48 13.36 -6.16
CA ALA A 269 -2.59 14.65 -6.81
C ALA A 269 -3.17 15.72 -5.88
N TYR A 270 -4.22 15.39 -5.10
CA TYR A 270 -4.76 16.29 -4.07
C TYR A 270 -3.72 16.62 -3.00
N LEU A 271 -3.03 15.61 -2.47
CA LEU A 271 -2.05 15.78 -1.40
C LEU A 271 -0.91 16.71 -1.80
N LEU A 272 -0.50 16.68 -3.07
CA LEU A 272 0.55 17.54 -3.61
C LEU A 272 0.03 18.92 -4.04
N SER A 273 -1.11 19.00 -4.73
CA SER A 273 -1.61 20.24 -5.34
C SER A 273 -2.53 21.08 -4.44
N GLY A 274 -3.25 20.43 -3.52
CA GLY A 274 -4.34 21.03 -2.75
C GLY A 274 -5.62 21.29 -3.54
N GLU A 275 -5.70 20.89 -4.82
CA GLU A 275 -6.84 21.13 -5.69
C GLU A 275 -8.04 20.25 -5.32
N GLN A 276 -9.16 20.89 -4.96
CA GLN A 276 -10.34 20.22 -4.44
C GLN A 276 -10.99 19.22 -5.42
N ARG A 277 -10.86 19.44 -6.73
CA ARG A 277 -11.46 18.59 -7.77
C ARG A 277 -11.09 17.11 -7.66
N TYR A 278 -9.88 16.81 -7.19
CA TYR A 278 -9.43 15.44 -7.00
C TYR A 278 -10.11 14.78 -5.80
N ALA A 279 -10.24 15.50 -4.68
CA ALA A 279 -10.94 14.99 -3.50
C ALA A 279 -12.43 14.79 -3.76
N ASP A 280 -13.06 15.70 -4.52
CA ASP A 280 -14.46 15.59 -4.91
C ASP A 280 -14.70 14.35 -5.80
N TRP A 281 -13.81 14.09 -6.76
CA TRP A 281 -13.90 12.90 -7.60
C TRP A 281 -13.71 11.60 -6.82
N VAL A 282 -12.74 11.54 -5.89
CA VAL A 282 -12.56 10.37 -5.01
C VAL A 282 -13.83 10.11 -4.19
N ALA A 283 -14.40 11.14 -3.57
CA ALA A 283 -15.62 11.02 -2.79
C ALA A 283 -16.82 10.54 -3.64
N GLU A 284 -16.99 11.10 -4.85
CA GLU A 284 -18.03 10.69 -5.79
C GLU A 284 -17.85 9.23 -6.21
N TYR A 285 -16.67 8.86 -6.70
CA TYR A 285 -16.44 7.55 -7.28
C TYR A 285 -16.56 6.43 -6.24
N VAL A 286 -15.99 6.62 -5.04
CA VAL A 286 -16.13 5.65 -3.93
C VAL A 286 -17.58 5.61 -3.44
N GLY A 287 -18.26 6.75 -3.35
CA GLY A 287 -19.66 6.84 -2.98
C GLY A 287 -20.60 6.11 -3.96
N VAL A 288 -20.26 6.09 -5.25
CA VAL A 288 -21.01 5.31 -6.25
C VAL A 288 -20.87 3.80 -5.98
N TRP A 289 -19.70 3.30 -5.60
CA TRP A 289 -19.54 1.90 -5.20
C TRP A 289 -20.27 1.57 -3.90
N GLN A 290 -20.31 2.49 -2.93
CA GLN A 290 -21.16 2.33 -1.74
C GLN A 290 -22.65 2.26 -2.10
N ALA A 291 -23.12 3.10 -3.02
CA ALA A 291 -24.50 3.07 -3.49
C ALA A 291 -24.83 1.75 -4.21
N ARG A 292 -23.87 1.15 -4.91
CA ARG A 292 -24.02 -0.17 -5.55
C ARG A 292 -24.07 -1.31 -4.55
N LEU A 293 -23.39 -1.17 -3.40
CA LEU A 293 -23.49 -2.09 -2.27
C LEU A 293 -24.83 -1.94 -1.52
N ALA A 294 -25.42 -0.74 -1.48
CA ALA A 294 -26.65 -0.49 -0.73
C ALA A 294 -27.79 -1.45 -1.16
N GLY A 295 -28.38 -2.16 -0.19
CA GLY A 295 -29.41 -3.16 -0.44
C GLY A 295 -28.89 -4.52 -0.91
N ARG A 296 -27.58 -4.75 -0.87
CA ARG A 296 -26.94 -6.04 -1.14
C ARG A 296 -26.15 -6.52 0.08
N ASP A 297 -25.98 -7.84 0.17
CA ASP A 297 -25.21 -8.46 1.26
C ASP A 297 -23.69 -8.33 1.05
N VAL A 298 -23.27 -8.25 -0.22
CA VAL A 298 -21.87 -8.23 -0.66
C VAL A 298 -21.69 -7.18 -1.74
N VAL A 299 -20.55 -6.48 -1.70
CA VAL A 299 -20.19 -5.49 -2.72
C VAL A 299 -20.07 -6.18 -4.08
N PRO A 300 -20.74 -5.66 -5.13
CA PRO A 300 -20.61 -6.20 -6.47
C PRO A 300 -19.19 -5.97 -7.00
N ASP A 301 -18.70 -6.83 -7.89
CA ASP A 301 -17.38 -6.69 -8.51
C ASP A 301 -17.39 -6.16 -9.94
N ASN A 302 -18.58 -6.00 -10.54
CA ASN A 302 -18.73 -5.62 -11.94
C ASN A 302 -19.97 -4.73 -12.19
N VAL A 303 -19.83 -3.81 -13.13
CA VAL A 303 -20.87 -2.88 -13.57
C VAL A 303 -20.73 -2.63 -15.06
N GLY A 304 -21.81 -2.75 -15.83
CA GLY A 304 -21.76 -2.46 -17.26
C GLY A 304 -21.72 -0.97 -17.58
N LEU A 305 -21.58 -0.63 -18.86
CA LEU A 305 -21.43 0.75 -19.32
C LEU A 305 -22.68 1.61 -19.07
N SER A 306 -23.84 0.99 -18.79
CA SER A 306 -25.05 1.71 -18.39
C SER A 306 -25.11 2.03 -16.89
N GLY A 307 -24.11 1.61 -16.10
CA GLY A 307 -24.11 1.72 -14.64
C GLY A 307 -24.90 0.61 -13.93
N VAL A 308 -25.39 -0.39 -14.66
CA VAL A 308 -26.13 -1.54 -14.10
C VAL A 308 -25.15 -2.62 -13.63
N VAL A 309 -25.26 -3.03 -12.36
CA VAL A 309 -24.53 -4.16 -11.78
C VAL A 309 -24.92 -5.45 -12.52
N GLY A 310 -23.93 -6.23 -12.95
CA GLY A 310 -24.17 -7.52 -13.61
C GLY A 310 -24.67 -7.43 -15.04
N GLU A 311 -24.65 -6.25 -15.69
CA GLU A 311 -25.20 -6.04 -17.05
C GLU A 311 -24.67 -7.06 -18.07
N TYR A 312 -23.36 -7.33 -18.05
CA TYR A 312 -22.71 -8.28 -18.94
C TYR A 312 -22.49 -9.65 -18.30
N MET A 313 -22.98 -9.85 -17.07
CA MET A 313 -22.85 -11.08 -16.28
C MET A 313 -24.19 -11.76 -16.03
N GLU A 314 -25.18 -11.47 -16.89
CA GLU A 314 -26.55 -12.03 -16.79
C GLU A 314 -27.20 -11.73 -15.43
N GLY A 315 -26.91 -10.56 -14.88
CA GLY A 315 -27.43 -10.11 -13.58
C GLY A 315 -26.63 -10.56 -12.36
N ARG A 316 -25.56 -11.36 -12.52
CA ARG A 316 -24.68 -11.74 -11.40
C ARG A 316 -23.91 -10.51 -10.90
N TRP A 317 -23.89 -10.35 -9.58
CA TRP A 317 -23.13 -9.29 -8.91
C TRP A 317 -21.62 -9.59 -8.82
N TYR A 318 -21.23 -10.83 -9.14
CA TYR A 318 -19.87 -11.31 -9.21
C TYR A 318 -19.46 -11.67 -10.65
N GLY A 319 -18.16 -11.88 -10.86
CA GLY A 319 -17.58 -12.39 -12.11
C GLY A 319 -16.70 -11.38 -12.85
N GLY A 320 -16.58 -10.15 -12.36
CA GLY A 320 -15.68 -9.13 -12.94
C GLY A 320 -14.21 -9.57 -12.96
N HIS A 321 -13.41 -8.95 -13.83
CA HIS A 321 -11.96 -9.17 -13.87
C HIS A 321 -11.31 -8.78 -12.54
N TYR A 322 -10.49 -9.67 -11.96
CA TYR A 322 -9.99 -9.57 -10.58
C TYR A 322 -11.09 -9.38 -9.51
N GLY A 323 -12.30 -9.85 -9.82
CA GLY A 323 -13.44 -9.87 -8.91
C GLY A 323 -13.50 -11.12 -8.05
N TRP A 324 -14.68 -11.41 -7.53
CA TRP A 324 -14.96 -12.51 -6.59
C TRP A 324 -14.72 -13.91 -7.19
N SER A 325 -14.85 -14.08 -8.50
CA SER A 325 -14.75 -15.40 -9.13
C SER A 325 -13.33 -15.76 -9.56
N TRP A 326 -12.57 -14.79 -10.10
CA TRP A 326 -11.29 -15.05 -10.74
C TRP A 326 -10.42 -13.78 -10.88
N PRO A 327 -9.07 -13.88 -10.77
CA PRO A 327 -8.32 -15.07 -10.37
C PRO A 327 -8.25 -15.25 -8.84
N HIS A 328 -8.33 -14.15 -8.07
CA HIS A 328 -7.94 -14.15 -6.65
C HIS A 328 -9.07 -13.87 -5.64
N GLY A 329 -10.22 -13.31 -6.05
CA GLY A 329 -11.34 -13.06 -5.14
C GLY A 329 -11.03 -12.02 -4.05
N LEU A 330 -11.04 -12.46 -2.79
CA LEU A 330 -10.93 -11.59 -1.61
C LEU A 330 -9.72 -10.67 -1.63
N SER A 331 -8.56 -11.13 -2.14
CA SER A 331 -7.33 -10.32 -2.10
C SER A 331 -7.46 -9.00 -2.89
N PRO A 332 -7.72 -9.01 -4.21
CA PRO A 332 -7.90 -7.78 -4.99
C PRO A 332 -9.13 -6.97 -4.54
N VAL A 333 -10.26 -7.63 -4.26
CA VAL A 333 -11.50 -6.95 -3.83
C VAL A 333 -11.29 -6.24 -2.49
N GLY A 334 -10.66 -6.92 -1.54
CA GLY A 334 -10.33 -6.39 -0.22
C GLY A 334 -9.35 -5.23 -0.31
N SER A 335 -8.24 -5.39 -1.05
CA SER A 335 -7.25 -4.32 -1.23
C SER A 335 -7.89 -3.07 -1.84
N ALA A 336 -8.63 -3.21 -2.94
CA ALA A 336 -9.23 -2.07 -3.65
C ALA A 336 -10.29 -1.34 -2.80
N THR A 337 -11.12 -2.07 -2.06
CA THR A 337 -12.12 -1.46 -1.16
C THR A 337 -11.49 -0.77 0.04
N VAL A 338 -10.42 -1.33 0.63
CA VAL A 338 -9.66 -0.65 1.70
C VAL A 338 -8.98 0.61 1.16
N ILE A 339 -8.33 0.54 -0.01
CA ILE A 339 -7.68 1.71 -0.64
C ILE A 339 -8.70 2.81 -0.93
N GLY A 340 -9.78 2.50 -1.65
CA GLY A 340 -10.83 3.47 -1.97
C GLY A 340 -11.47 4.09 -0.72
N ALA A 341 -11.85 3.26 0.25
CA ALA A 341 -12.50 3.75 1.48
C ALA A 341 -11.58 4.62 2.33
N THR A 342 -10.30 4.24 2.48
CA THR A 342 -9.34 5.02 3.27
C THR A 342 -8.97 6.33 2.59
N ASN A 343 -8.83 6.34 1.26
CA ASN A 343 -8.65 7.56 0.47
C ASN A 343 -9.83 8.52 0.63
N ALA A 344 -11.07 8.04 0.42
CA ALA A 344 -12.26 8.89 0.58
C ALA A 344 -12.42 9.40 2.01
N THR A 345 -12.20 8.56 3.02
CA THR A 345 -12.26 8.97 4.44
C THR A 345 -11.18 9.99 4.77
N LEU A 346 -9.95 9.82 4.27
CA LEU A 346 -8.84 10.76 4.49
C LEU A 346 -9.16 12.16 3.93
N LEU A 347 -9.77 12.22 2.75
CA LEU A 347 -10.02 13.47 2.05
C LEU A 347 -11.29 14.20 2.52
N THR A 348 -12.29 13.46 3.00
CA THR A 348 -13.60 14.03 3.38
C THR A 348 -13.84 14.09 4.88
N GLY A 349 -13.15 13.26 5.66
CA GLY A 349 -13.45 13.03 7.08
C GLY A 349 -14.68 12.14 7.32
N ASP A 350 -15.41 11.73 6.27
CA ASP A 350 -16.58 10.89 6.40
C ASP A 350 -16.18 9.43 6.61
N ARG A 351 -16.42 8.93 7.82
CA ARG A 351 -16.10 7.55 8.21
C ARG A 351 -17.05 6.52 7.59
N GLY A 352 -18.19 6.95 7.05
CA GLY A 352 -19.14 6.08 6.38
C GLY A 352 -18.52 5.33 5.20
N PHE A 353 -17.49 5.89 4.54
CA PHE A 353 -16.76 5.23 3.46
C PHE A 353 -16.12 3.90 3.90
N LEU A 354 -15.73 3.75 5.18
CA LEU A 354 -15.10 2.53 5.70
C LEU A 354 -16.01 1.31 5.67
N ASP A 355 -17.33 1.49 5.57
CA ASP A 355 -18.27 0.37 5.43
C ASP A 355 -18.08 -0.39 4.11
N LEU A 356 -17.55 0.27 3.07
CA LEU A 356 -17.19 -0.40 1.82
C LEU A 356 -16.04 -1.39 2.03
N ALA A 357 -15.04 -1.03 2.84
CA ALA A 357 -13.90 -1.89 3.17
C ALA A 357 -14.26 -3.02 4.14
N ARG A 358 -15.21 -2.78 5.06
CA ARG A 358 -15.69 -3.79 6.00
C ARG A 358 -16.47 -4.90 5.31
N ASN A 359 -17.25 -4.56 4.28
CA ASN A 359 -18.20 -5.49 3.68
C ASN A 359 -17.54 -6.77 3.12
N PRO A 360 -16.46 -6.73 2.31
CA PRO A 360 -15.78 -7.95 1.86
C PRO A 360 -15.28 -8.82 3.00
N LEU A 361 -14.73 -8.21 4.05
CA LEU A 361 -14.19 -8.91 5.22
C LEU A 361 -15.31 -9.62 5.99
N ASP A 362 -16.43 -8.92 6.22
CA ASP A 362 -17.59 -9.48 6.89
C ASP A 362 -18.27 -10.57 6.07
N ALA A 363 -18.33 -10.40 4.75
CA ALA A 363 -18.91 -11.38 3.85
C ALA A 363 -18.22 -12.73 3.99
N VAL A 364 -16.89 -12.77 3.83
CA VAL A 364 -16.14 -14.02 3.94
C VAL A 364 -16.14 -14.57 5.38
N LEU A 365 -16.13 -13.70 6.40
CA LEU A 365 -16.20 -14.11 7.81
C LEU A 365 -17.54 -14.73 8.21
N ARG A 366 -18.66 -14.38 7.55
CA ARG A 366 -19.97 -15.04 7.73
C ARG A 366 -19.97 -16.48 7.21
N HIS A 367 -19.10 -16.78 6.24
CA HIS A 367 -18.96 -18.10 5.63
C HIS A 367 -17.73 -18.86 6.14
N ALA A 368 -17.03 -18.34 7.16
CA ALA A 368 -15.82 -18.96 7.68
C ALA A 368 -16.11 -20.34 8.31
N GLU A 369 -15.15 -21.25 8.17
CA GLU A 369 -15.26 -22.63 8.65
C GLU A 369 -13.96 -23.09 9.31
N GLN A 370 -14.06 -24.00 10.27
CA GLN A 370 -12.90 -24.71 10.81
C GLN A 370 -12.51 -25.83 9.83
N ARG A 371 -11.30 -25.81 9.27
CA ARG A 371 -10.87 -26.76 8.23
C ARG A 371 -9.47 -27.31 8.50
N GLY A 372 -9.22 -28.54 8.05
CA GLY A 372 -7.88 -29.14 8.10
C GLY A 372 -6.93 -28.50 7.09
N ALA A 373 -5.63 -28.57 7.36
CA ALA A 373 -4.60 -28.05 6.44
C ALA A 373 -4.65 -28.74 5.06
N ASP A 374 -5.07 -30.01 5.01
CA ASP A 374 -5.30 -30.80 3.80
C ASP A 374 -6.54 -30.35 2.99
N GLN A 375 -7.37 -29.50 3.57
CA GLN A 375 -8.57 -28.93 2.95
C GLN A 375 -8.36 -27.47 2.50
N MET A 376 -7.12 -27.00 2.52
CA MET A 376 -6.74 -25.66 2.04
C MET A 376 -7.00 -25.52 0.54
N GLY A 377 -7.54 -24.38 0.16
CA GLY A 377 -7.79 -23.98 -1.22
C GLY A 377 -6.51 -23.71 -2.03
N THR A 378 -6.70 -23.46 -3.32
CA THR A 378 -5.62 -23.28 -4.30
C THR A 378 -4.81 -22.00 -4.10
N LEU A 379 -5.38 -21.00 -3.41
CA LEU A 379 -4.72 -19.71 -3.10
C LEU A 379 -3.97 -19.71 -1.75
N GLY A 380 -3.76 -20.88 -1.15
CA GLY A 380 -3.28 -21.00 0.21
C GLY A 380 -1.78 -21.24 0.40
N GLU A 381 -1.01 -21.46 -0.66
CA GLU A 381 0.41 -21.88 -0.57
C GLU A 381 1.25 -21.03 0.39
N ARG A 382 1.07 -19.70 0.38
CA ARG A 382 1.78 -18.78 1.29
C ARG A 382 1.54 -19.05 2.79
N TRP A 383 0.45 -19.73 3.13
CA TRP A 383 0.07 -20.06 4.51
C TRP A 383 0.61 -21.40 4.98
N GLU A 384 1.27 -22.17 4.12
CA GLU A 384 1.85 -23.45 4.51
C GLU A 384 2.78 -23.38 5.74
N PRO A 385 3.65 -22.36 5.93
CA PRO A 385 4.46 -22.26 7.13
C PRO A 385 3.61 -22.20 8.42
N HIS A 386 2.50 -21.45 8.39
CA HIS A 386 1.57 -21.31 9.52
C HIS A 386 0.83 -22.62 9.77
N LEU A 387 0.31 -23.25 8.70
CA LEU A 387 -0.45 -24.49 8.80
C LEU A 387 0.42 -25.68 9.24
N ARG A 388 1.70 -25.72 8.84
CA ARG A 388 2.68 -26.72 9.33
C ARG A 388 2.97 -26.57 10.82
N ALA A 389 2.89 -25.35 11.37
CA ALA A 389 3.14 -25.06 12.77
C ALA A 389 1.90 -25.24 13.67
N MET A 390 0.74 -25.57 13.10
CA MET A 390 -0.52 -25.68 13.82
C MET A 390 -0.54 -26.90 14.78
N PRO A 391 -0.71 -26.73 16.10
CA PRO A 391 -0.90 -27.84 17.06
C PRO A 391 -2.23 -28.59 16.96
N ALA A 392 -3.23 -28.04 16.27
CA ALA A 392 -4.58 -28.62 16.17
C ALA A 392 -4.84 -29.20 14.77
N GLU A 393 -5.85 -30.06 14.63
CA GLU A 393 -6.20 -30.63 13.33
C GLU A 393 -6.95 -29.66 12.40
N ARG A 394 -7.60 -28.62 12.95
CA ARG A 394 -8.46 -27.69 12.21
C ARG A 394 -8.25 -26.25 12.66
N THR A 395 -8.28 -25.30 11.73
CA THR A 395 -8.19 -23.85 11.99
C THR A 395 -9.24 -23.09 11.19
N LEU A 396 -9.54 -21.85 11.58
CA LEU A 396 -10.42 -20.98 10.80
C LEU A 396 -9.85 -20.75 9.39
N MET A 397 -10.68 -20.98 8.39
CA MET A 397 -10.45 -20.60 7.00
C MET A 397 -11.70 -19.89 6.48
N VAL A 398 -11.50 -18.93 5.58
CA VAL A 398 -12.57 -18.17 4.91
C VAL A 398 -12.55 -18.48 3.42
N PRO A 399 -13.71 -18.49 2.74
CA PRO A 399 -13.72 -18.62 1.29
C PRO A 399 -13.01 -17.42 0.66
N GLN A 400 -12.14 -17.65 -0.31
CA GLN A 400 -11.52 -16.56 -1.05
C GLN A 400 -12.37 -16.13 -2.25
N ARG A 401 -13.20 -17.03 -2.79
CA ARG A 401 -13.88 -16.82 -4.07
C ARG A 401 -15.36 -17.20 -4.03
N HIS A 402 -16.12 -16.66 -4.97
CA HIS A 402 -17.55 -16.92 -5.15
C HIS A 402 -17.89 -17.13 -6.63
N ASN A 403 -18.70 -18.14 -6.94
CA ASN A 403 -19.20 -18.41 -8.29
C ASN A 403 -20.64 -18.97 -8.24
N ASP A 404 -21.15 -19.57 -9.32
CA ASP A 404 -22.52 -20.12 -9.37
C ASP A 404 -22.75 -21.27 -8.39
N SER A 405 -21.69 -21.91 -7.88
CA SER A 405 -21.75 -22.93 -6.83
C SER A 405 -21.72 -22.37 -5.41
N GLY A 406 -21.61 -21.05 -5.26
CA GLY A 406 -21.51 -20.34 -3.99
C GLY A 406 -20.07 -20.02 -3.59
N TRP A 407 -19.81 -19.89 -2.29
CA TRP A 407 -18.50 -19.60 -1.73
C TRP A 407 -17.58 -20.82 -1.76
N PHE A 408 -16.36 -20.64 -2.26
CA PHE A 408 -15.38 -21.71 -2.41
C PHE A 408 -13.95 -21.24 -2.18
N ASP A 409 -12.99 -22.15 -2.35
CA ASP A 409 -11.56 -21.90 -2.25
C ASP A 409 -11.13 -21.39 -0.87
N PHE A 410 -11.39 -22.19 0.16
CA PHE A 410 -11.21 -21.80 1.56
C PHE A 410 -9.73 -21.80 1.95
N THR A 411 -9.23 -20.67 2.45
CA THR A 411 -7.88 -20.58 3.03
C THR A 411 -7.84 -19.54 4.16
N VAL A 412 -6.68 -19.33 4.77
CA VAL A 412 -6.46 -18.34 5.81
C VAL A 412 -6.71 -16.93 5.25
N MET A 413 -7.47 -16.14 6.00
CA MET A 413 -7.76 -14.75 5.66
C MET A 413 -6.46 -13.92 5.64
N PRO A 414 -6.19 -13.13 4.57
CA PRO A 414 -5.05 -12.22 4.54
C PRO A 414 -5.08 -11.23 5.71
N GLY A 415 -4.17 -11.38 6.67
CA GLY A 415 -4.13 -10.53 7.88
C GLY A 415 -3.93 -9.04 7.58
N GLN A 416 -3.21 -8.72 6.50
CA GLN A 416 -2.98 -7.37 6.00
C GLN A 416 -4.26 -6.54 5.88
N LEU A 417 -5.36 -7.13 5.37
CA LEU A 417 -6.60 -6.41 5.09
C LEU A 417 -7.33 -5.91 6.36
N PRO A 418 -7.72 -6.78 7.32
CA PRO A 418 -8.37 -6.33 8.56
C PRO A 418 -7.42 -5.49 9.42
N LEU A 419 -6.11 -5.75 9.41
CA LEU A 419 -5.16 -4.94 10.18
C LEU A 419 -4.94 -3.57 9.57
N ALA A 420 -4.85 -3.42 8.24
CA ALA A 420 -4.78 -2.11 7.59
C ALA A 420 -6.05 -1.30 7.86
N LEU A 421 -7.22 -1.95 7.81
CA LEU A 421 -8.49 -1.31 8.15
C LEU A 421 -8.55 -0.86 9.62
N TRP A 422 -8.20 -1.74 10.57
CA TRP A 422 -8.15 -1.38 11.99
C TRP A 422 -7.06 -0.33 12.28
N HIS A 423 -5.90 -0.42 11.62
CA HIS A 423 -4.84 0.61 11.62
C HIS A 423 -5.42 1.97 11.30
N PHE A 424 -6.09 2.06 10.16
CA PHE A 424 -6.71 3.29 9.74
C PHE A 424 -7.85 3.70 10.68
N SER A 425 -8.85 2.85 10.94
CA SER A 425 -10.06 3.27 11.64
C SER A 425 -9.88 3.51 13.15
N ARG A 426 -9.09 2.67 13.83
CA ARG A 426 -9.05 2.50 15.30
C ARG A 426 -10.42 2.16 15.93
N GLU A 427 -11.38 1.67 15.14
CA GLU A 427 -12.71 1.34 15.67
C GLU A 427 -12.75 -0.04 16.32
N GLN A 428 -13.58 -0.16 17.36
CA GLN A 428 -13.77 -1.38 18.12
C GLN A 428 -14.30 -2.53 17.25
N ALA A 429 -15.23 -2.26 16.32
CA ALA A 429 -15.74 -3.29 15.41
C ALA A 429 -14.64 -3.87 14.50
N ASP A 430 -13.68 -3.05 14.05
CA ASP A 430 -12.58 -3.53 13.21
C ASP A 430 -11.57 -4.32 14.05
N ARG A 431 -11.38 -3.95 15.32
CA ARG A 431 -10.63 -4.74 16.29
C ARG A 431 -11.27 -6.11 16.54
N GLU A 432 -12.59 -6.18 16.69
CA GLU A 432 -13.32 -7.43 16.97
C GLU A 432 -13.15 -8.47 15.85
N ARG A 433 -13.03 -8.04 14.60
CA ARG A 433 -12.70 -8.94 13.47
C ARG A 433 -11.33 -9.59 13.67
N ILE A 434 -10.32 -8.82 14.06
CA ILE A 434 -8.97 -9.33 14.33
C ILE A 434 -8.98 -10.27 15.53
N GLU A 435 -9.66 -9.90 16.61
CA GLU A 435 -9.76 -10.73 17.82
C GLU A 435 -10.49 -12.06 17.53
N ARG A 436 -11.48 -12.05 16.62
CA ARG A 436 -12.13 -13.28 16.13
C ARG A 436 -11.14 -14.16 15.36
N LEU A 437 -10.40 -13.59 14.40
CA LEU A 437 -9.36 -14.32 13.67
C LEU A 437 -8.35 -14.94 14.64
N ARG A 438 -7.83 -14.13 15.57
CA ARG A 438 -6.89 -14.55 16.61
C ARG A 438 -7.42 -15.70 17.47
N ALA A 439 -8.66 -15.62 17.92
CA ALA A 439 -9.27 -16.63 18.79
C ALA A 439 -9.59 -17.94 18.05
N GLU A 440 -9.83 -17.88 16.75
CA GLU A 440 -10.25 -19.02 15.92
C GLU A 440 -9.11 -19.62 15.07
N SER A 441 -7.99 -18.92 14.92
CA SER A 441 -6.73 -19.45 14.43
C SER A 441 -6.15 -20.45 15.42
N ARG A 442 -5.39 -21.44 14.93
CA ARG A 442 -4.78 -22.50 15.76
C ARG A 442 -3.26 -22.53 15.68
N TRP A 443 -2.60 -21.42 15.38
CA TRP A 443 -1.16 -21.25 15.47
C TRP A 443 -0.80 -20.14 16.47
N ASP A 444 0.48 -20.05 16.81
CA ASP A 444 1.01 -19.03 17.72
C ASP A 444 1.10 -17.67 17.00
N TRP A 445 0.18 -16.76 17.31
CA TRP A 445 0.16 -15.38 16.80
C TRP A 445 1.38 -14.56 17.23
N THR A 446 2.17 -15.01 18.21
CA THR A 446 3.40 -14.31 18.62
C THR A 446 4.63 -14.73 17.81
N ALA A 447 4.51 -15.79 17.00
CA ALA A 447 5.61 -16.34 16.22
C ALA A 447 6.08 -15.35 15.14
N VAL A 448 7.39 -15.30 14.94
CA VAL A 448 8.02 -14.54 13.83
C VAL A 448 8.71 -15.58 12.95
N HIS A 449 8.30 -15.65 11.69
CA HIS A 449 8.86 -16.58 10.72
C HIS A 449 9.81 -15.82 9.79
N THR A 450 11.01 -16.34 9.54
CA THR A 450 11.87 -15.73 8.50
C THR A 450 11.23 -15.99 7.14
N GLN A 451 10.68 -14.93 6.54
CA GLN A 451 10.05 -14.96 5.23
C GLN A 451 10.10 -13.57 4.57
N ARG A 452 9.99 -13.57 3.24
CA ARG A 452 9.69 -12.40 2.42
C ARG A 452 8.81 -12.85 1.26
N ILE A 453 7.58 -12.37 1.23
CA ILE A 453 6.64 -12.57 0.11
C ILE A 453 6.65 -11.37 -0.84
N LYS A 454 5.92 -11.45 -1.96
CA LYS A 454 5.77 -10.37 -2.97
C LYS A 454 5.51 -9.02 -2.31
N ASP A 455 4.47 -8.97 -1.48
CA ASP A 455 3.99 -7.78 -0.77
C ASP A 455 4.93 -7.28 0.34
N GLU A 456 6.02 -8.00 0.63
CA GLU A 456 6.93 -7.73 1.75
C GLU A 456 6.17 -7.55 3.08
N ALA A 457 5.34 -8.54 3.40
CA ALA A 457 4.45 -8.54 4.55
C ALA A 457 4.38 -9.94 5.19
N GLY A 458 3.45 -10.15 6.12
CA GLY A 458 3.21 -11.44 6.76
C GLY A 458 3.58 -11.50 8.25
N HIS A 459 3.90 -10.35 8.87
CA HIS A 459 4.15 -10.24 10.31
C HIS A 459 3.10 -9.40 11.03
N GLU A 460 1.91 -9.28 10.45
CA GLU A 460 0.76 -8.57 11.02
C GLU A 460 0.37 -9.10 12.41
N GLU A 461 0.24 -10.41 12.55
CA GLU A 461 -0.18 -11.10 13.78
C GLU A 461 0.80 -10.86 14.95
N PRO A 462 2.12 -11.14 14.82
CA PRO A 462 3.06 -10.92 15.92
C PRO A 462 3.26 -9.46 16.26
N TRP A 463 3.14 -8.55 15.29
CA TRP A 463 3.14 -7.11 15.52
C TRP A 463 1.89 -6.66 16.29
N TYR A 464 0.71 -7.17 15.92
CA TYR A 464 -0.53 -6.90 16.65
C TYR A 464 -0.45 -7.35 18.11
N GLU A 465 0.11 -8.54 18.39
CA GLU A 465 0.34 -9.02 19.75
C GLU A 465 1.34 -8.13 20.51
N PHE A 466 2.35 -7.58 19.83
CA PHE A 466 3.32 -6.66 20.44
C PHE A 466 2.67 -5.36 20.89
N LEU A 467 1.87 -4.72 20.02
CA LEU A 467 1.14 -3.50 20.36
C LEU A 467 0.19 -3.67 21.55
N HIS A 468 -0.24 -4.91 21.84
CA HIS A 468 -1.10 -5.22 22.99
C HIS A 468 -0.33 -5.80 24.19
N GLY A 469 1.00 -5.70 24.20
CA GLY A 469 1.87 -6.15 25.30
C GLY A 469 1.95 -7.67 25.46
N ARG A 470 1.44 -8.46 24.51
CA ARG A 470 1.44 -9.93 24.54
C ARG A 470 2.65 -10.54 23.84
N ASN A 471 3.47 -9.71 23.19
CA ASN A 471 4.67 -10.15 22.48
C ASN A 471 5.90 -9.24 22.72
N PRO A 472 6.40 -9.12 23.97
CA PRO A 472 7.38 -8.08 24.35
C PRO A 472 8.74 -8.21 23.66
N HIS A 473 9.11 -9.40 23.17
CA HIS A 473 10.37 -9.66 22.47
C HIS A 473 10.20 -9.64 20.94
N PHE A 474 9.06 -9.14 20.43
CA PHE A 474 8.81 -8.99 19.01
C PHE A 474 9.86 -8.12 18.31
N PRO A 475 10.26 -6.93 18.83
CA PRO A 475 11.16 -6.05 18.09
C PRO A 475 12.49 -6.73 17.73
N GLU A 476 13.13 -7.42 18.67
CA GLU A 476 14.38 -8.12 18.42
C GLU A 476 14.21 -9.29 17.46
N ARG A 477 13.13 -10.08 17.59
CA ARG A 477 12.87 -11.22 16.68
C ARG A 477 12.57 -10.75 15.27
N MET A 478 11.75 -9.70 15.11
CA MET A 478 11.39 -9.15 13.81
C MET A 478 12.60 -8.54 13.10
N LEU A 479 13.45 -7.78 13.81
CA LEU A 479 14.66 -7.21 13.23
C LEU A 479 15.69 -8.27 12.83
N ARG A 480 15.78 -9.37 13.60
CA ARG A 480 16.62 -10.54 13.23
C ARG A 480 16.07 -11.26 12.01
N SER A 481 14.75 -11.43 11.91
CA SER A 481 14.06 -11.98 10.74
C SER A 481 14.36 -11.12 9.50
N ALA A 482 14.15 -9.81 9.58
CA ALA A 482 14.44 -8.88 8.49
C ALA A 482 15.92 -8.90 8.05
N LEU A 483 16.86 -8.94 9.00
CA LEU A 483 18.29 -9.09 8.69
C LEU A 483 18.59 -10.42 7.97
N ALA A 484 17.95 -11.52 8.37
CA ALA A 484 18.11 -12.81 7.72
C ALA A 484 17.52 -12.79 6.30
N SER A 485 16.30 -12.27 6.11
CA SER A 485 15.68 -12.12 4.80
C SER A 485 16.54 -11.27 3.85
N CYS A 486 17.10 -10.14 4.32
CA CYS A 486 18.05 -9.35 3.53
C CYS A 486 19.30 -10.15 3.16
N ALA A 487 19.86 -10.91 4.09
CA ALA A 487 21.06 -11.72 3.82
C ALA A 487 20.78 -12.83 2.79
N GLU A 488 19.62 -13.49 2.88
CA GLU A 488 19.17 -14.48 1.89
C GLU A 488 19.02 -13.87 0.49
N ARG A 489 18.56 -12.61 0.38
CA ARG A 489 18.52 -11.90 -0.91
C ARG A 489 19.90 -11.56 -1.43
N VAL A 490 20.80 -11.08 -0.58
CA VAL A 490 22.20 -10.82 -0.98
C VAL A 490 22.87 -12.11 -1.48
N GLU A 491 22.70 -13.22 -0.77
CA GLU A 491 23.21 -14.53 -1.20
C GLU A 491 22.58 -14.98 -2.53
N ALA A 492 21.29 -14.75 -2.74
CA ALA A 492 20.62 -15.06 -4.01
C ALA A 492 21.19 -14.20 -5.17
N ILE A 493 21.46 -12.91 -4.94
CA ILE A 493 22.10 -12.02 -5.91
C ILE A 493 23.52 -12.49 -6.26
N GLU A 494 24.30 -12.89 -5.25
CA GLU A 494 25.68 -13.36 -5.44
C GLU A 494 25.76 -14.68 -6.21
N ASN A 495 24.77 -15.55 -6.02
CA ASN A 495 24.67 -16.86 -6.67
C ASN A 495 23.79 -16.87 -7.93
N ASP A 496 23.25 -15.72 -8.32
CA ASP A 496 22.40 -15.61 -9.49
C ASP A 496 23.18 -15.95 -10.77
N THR A 497 22.65 -16.91 -11.52
CA THR A 497 23.24 -17.43 -12.75
C THR A 497 22.78 -16.69 -14.01
N VAL A 498 21.81 -15.79 -13.91
CA VAL A 498 21.39 -14.93 -15.03
C VAL A 498 22.57 -14.05 -15.44
N ASP A 499 22.88 -14.02 -16.74
CA ASP A 499 23.97 -13.23 -17.29
C ASP A 499 23.68 -11.73 -17.05
N PRO A 500 24.47 -11.02 -16.22
CA PRO A 500 24.22 -9.63 -15.90
C PRO A 500 24.46 -8.67 -17.08
N ALA A 501 24.97 -9.15 -18.22
CA ALA A 501 25.03 -8.37 -19.46
C ALA A 501 23.71 -8.43 -20.27
N VAL A 502 22.89 -9.44 -20.01
CA VAL A 502 21.67 -9.76 -20.78
C VAL A 502 20.40 -9.57 -19.96
N GLY A 503 20.38 -10.03 -18.71
CA GLY A 503 19.18 -10.05 -17.87
C GLY A 503 18.24 -11.23 -18.15
N PRO A 504 17.09 -11.29 -17.46
CA PRO A 504 16.04 -12.29 -17.71
C PRO A 504 15.35 -12.07 -19.05
N ASP A 505 14.60 -13.08 -19.51
CA ASP A 505 13.69 -12.95 -20.66
C ASP A 505 12.31 -12.43 -20.21
N ALA A 506 11.43 -12.14 -21.19
CA ALA A 506 10.09 -11.61 -20.91
C ALA A 506 9.20 -12.54 -20.05
N LEU A 507 9.50 -13.85 -19.97
CA LEU A 507 8.72 -14.81 -19.17
C LEU A 507 9.18 -14.84 -17.70
N ASP A 508 10.37 -14.32 -17.40
CA ASP A 508 10.98 -14.31 -16.06
C ASP A 508 11.22 -12.88 -15.55
N ILE A 509 10.40 -11.91 -15.97
CA ILE A 509 10.53 -10.49 -15.56
C ILE A 509 10.34 -10.27 -14.04
N HIS A 510 9.71 -11.22 -13.34
CA HIS A 510 9.60 -11.25 -11.87
C HIS A 510 10.97 -11.48 -11.17
N HIS A 511 12.02 -11.88 -11.91
CA HIS A 511 13.35 -12.18 -11.39
C HIS A 511 13.90 -11.08 -10.48
N TRP A 512 13.82 -9.83 -10.91
CA TRP A 512 14.35 -8.69 -10.15
C TRP A 512 13.59 -8.45 -8.85
N GLN A 513 12.27 -8.61 -8.86
CA GLN A 513 11.44 -8.46 -7.66
C GLN A 513 11.78 -9.53 -6.61
N HIS A 514 12.01 -10.77 -7.04
CA HIS A 514 12.43 -11.87 -6.16
C HIS A 514 13.78 -11.60 -5.50
N LEU A 515 14.65 -10.85 -6.17
CA LEU A 515 16.01 -10.54 -5.75
C LEU A 515 16.17 -9.19 -5.03
N ASN A 516 15.16 -8.32 -5.03
CA ASN A 516 15.21 -7.04 -4.30
C ASN A 516 15.58 -7.29 -2.81
N PRO A 517 16.74 -6.79 -2.34
CA PRO A 517 17.23 -7.09 -1.00
C PRO A 517 16.73 -6.12 0.08
N VAL A 518 15.96 -5.10 -0.32
CA VAL A 518 15.36 -4.14 0.62
C VAL A 518 14.13 -4.78 1.27
N VAL A 519 14.03 -4.62 2.60
CA VAL A 519 12.89 -4.99 3.44
C VAL A 519 12.59 -3.85 4.42
N THR A 520 11.42 -3.27 4.30
CA THR A 520 10.92 -2.16 5.10
C THR A 520 9.85 -2.54 6.13
N GLU A 521 9.18 -3.69 6.04
CA GLU A 521 8.09 -4.09 6.94
C GLU A 521 8.42 -3.91 8.42
N ALA A 522 9.54 -4.50 8.85
CA ALA A 522 10.01 -4.40 10.24
C ALA A 522 10.23 -2.94 10.65
N LEU A 523 10.80 -2.13 9.76
CA LEU A 523 11.09 -0.72 10.04
C LEU A 523 9.79 0.10 10.08
N LEU A 524 8.82 -0.16 9.19
CA LEU A 524 7.50 0.48 9.23
C LEU A 524 6.78 0.16 10.54
N GLN A 525 6.65 -1.12 10.87
CA GLN A 525 5.96 -1.59 12.07
C GLN A 525 6.58 -1.02 13.35
N LEU A 526 7.91 -1.09 13.47
CA LEU A 526 8.61 -0.69 14.69
C LEU A 526 8.82 0.82 14.78
N THR A 527 9.23 1.50 13.71
CA THR A 527 9.56 2.93 13.80
C THR A 527 8.33 3.81 13.68
N THR A 528 7.35 3.44 12.86
CA THR A 528 6.18 4.28 12.56
C THR A 528 4.90 3.82 13.24
N GLY A 529 4.87 2.58 13.74
CA GLY A 529 3.65 2.00 14.29
C GLY A 529 2.60 1.68 13.23
N SER A 530 3.03 1.36 12.00
CA SER A 530 2.13 1.17 10.85
C SER A 530 2.38 -0.19 10.19
N PRO A 531 1.35 -0.84 9.63
CA PRO A 531 1.54 -2.04 8.83
C PRO A 531 2.29 -1.71 7.53
N GLN A 532 2.68 -2.76 6.81
CA GLN A 532 3.15 -2.61 5.44
C GLN A 532 2.08 -1.91 4.57
N VAL A 533 2.53 -1.16 3.57
CA VAL A 533 1.66 -0.53 2.57
C VAL A 533 0.90 -1.62 1.80
N LEU A 534 -0.40 -1.43 1.55
CA LEU A 534 -1.15 -2.36 0.71
C LEU A 534 -0.57 -2.37 -0.70
N TYR A 535 -0.14 -3.55 -1.14
CA TYR A 535 0.74 -3.71 -2.29
C TYR A 535 0.09 -3.24 -3.61
N ASN A 536 -1.22 -3.43 -3.76
CA ASN A 536 -1.95 -3.07 -4.99
C ASN A 536 -2.36 -1.58 -5.04
N GLY A 537 -1.43 -0.66 -4.74
CA GLY A 537 -1.63 0.79 -4.92
C GLY A 537 -2.04 1.56 -3.66
N GLY A 538 -1.77 1.02 -2.48
CA GLY A 538 -1.98 1.75 -1.22
C GLY A 538 -1.04 2.94 -1.07
N LEU A 539 -1.56 4.06 -0.56
CA LEU A 539 -0.71 5.15 -0.06
C LEU A 539 -0.14 4.78 1.32
N ALA A 540 1.08 5.21 1.63
CA ALA A 540 1.66 5.01 2.95
C ALA A 540 0.89 5.80 4.01
N GLN A 541 0.01 5.14 4.77
CA GLN A 541 -0.78 5.70 5.88
C GLN A 541 -0.03 5.50 7.20
N LEU A 542 1.04 6.26 7.44
CA LEU A 542 1.88 6.10 8.62
C LEU A 542 1.23 6.72 9.86
N HIS A 543 1.30 6.05 11.01
CA HIS A 543 0.77 6.57 12.28
C HIS A 543 1.62 7.71 12.85
N VAL A 544 2.95 7.54 12.83
CA VAL A 544 3.92 8.62 13.06
C VAL A 544 5.08 8.52 12.07
N ARG A 545 5.72 9.65 11.74
CA ARG A 545 6.98 9.64 10.97
C ARG A 545 7.96 10.69 11.49
N TYR A 546 9.21 10.59 11.08
CA TYR A 546 10.29 11.43 11.59
C TYR A 546 10.90 12.29 10.50
N HIS A 547 11.48 13.42 10.91
CA HIS A 547 12.30 14.25 10.05
C HIS A 547 13.59 14.64 10.75
N ASP A 548 14.71 14.42 10.07
CA ASP A 548 16.02 14.87 10.51
C ASP A 548 16.06 16.40 10.41
N ALA A 549 16.12 17.07 11.56
CA ALA A 549 16.09 18.53 11.63
C ALA A 549 17.42 19.17 11.24
N GLU A 550 18.54 18.43 11.32
CA GLU A 550 19.87 18.90 10.92
C GLU A 550 20.02 18.81 9.41
N SER A 551 19.73 17.63 8.86
CA SER A 551 19.84 17.37 7.42
C SER A 551 18.64 17.88 6.62
N ARG A 552 17.60 18.37 7.31
CA ARG A 552 16.34 18.89 6.73
C ARG A 552 15.70 17.93 5.73
N ARG A 553 15.55 16.67 6.13
CA ARG A 553 14.97 15.63 5.27
C ARG A 553 14.05 14.68 6.06
N PRO A 554 13.16 13.94 5.38
CA PRO A 554 12.42 12.85 6.00
C PRO A 554 13.34 11.75 6.55
N GLY A 555 12.89 11.08 7.60
CA GLY A 555 13.55 9.93 8.20
C GLY A 555 14.28 10.22 9.50
N LEU A 556 14.66 9.13 10.19
CA LEU A 556 15.44 9.21 11.43
C LEU A 556 16.85 9.76 11.15
N PRO A 557 17.39 10.63 12.02
CA PRO A 557 18.78 11.03 11.96
C PRO A 557 19.73 9.84 12.09
N GLN A 558 20.97 10.02 11.64
CA GLN A 558 22.02 9.04 11.83
C GLN A 558 22.18 8.69 13.33
N ASP A 559 22.36 7.39 13.61
CA ASP A 559 22.50 6.78 14.94
C ASP A 559 21.27 6.84 15.85
N VAL A 560 20.13 7.36 15.36
CA VAL A 560 18.87 7.37 16.10
C VAL A 560 18.00 6.17 15.70
N ALA A 561 17.54 5.42 16.70
CA ALA A 561 16.56 4.35 16.55
C ALA A 561 15.21 4.77 17.16
N ALA A 562 14.12 4.22 16.64
CA ALA A 562 12.76 4.54 17.09
C ALA A 562 11.88 3.29 17.23
N LEU A 563 11.13 3.23 18.34
CA LEU A 563 10.21 2.13 18.61
C LEU A 563 8.85 2.66 19.05
N VAL A 564 7.81 2.42 18.25
CA VAL A 564 6.41 2.55 18.64
C VAL A 564 6.01 1.28 19.37
N CYS A 565 5.87 1.37 20.69
CA CYS A 565 5.65 0.20 21.55
C CYS A 565 4.21 0.03 22.03
N ASP A 566 3.36 1.04 21.83
CA ASP A 566 1.93 0.99 22.17
C ASP A 566 1.14 1.94 21.27
N ILE A 567 0.01 1.46 20.76
CA ILE A 567 -0.99 2.27 20.05
C ILE A 567 -2.36 1.90 20.60
N SER A 568 -2.90 2.81 21.41
CA SER A 568 -4.23 2.72 22.01
C SER A 568 -5.13 3.85 21.48
N PRO A 569 -6.46 3.78 21.68
CA PRO A 569 -7.38 4.82 21.20
C PRO A 569 -7.12 6.21 21.79
N ASP A 570 -6.56 6.28 22.99
CA ASP A 570 -6.30 7.50 23.75
C ASP A 570 -4.83 7.97 23.69
N HIS A 571 -3.90 7.06 23.39
CA HIS A 571 -2.48 7.41 23.39
C HIS A 571 -1.62 6.52 22.48
N THR A 572 -0.40 7.00 22.21
CA THR A 572 0.65 6.27 21.51
C THR A 572 1.97 6.47 22.23
N VAL A 573 2.75 5.41 22.33
CA VAL A 573 4.06 5.47 22.98
C VAL A 573 5.18 5.26 21.97
N VAL A 574 6.12 6.20 21.95
CA VAL A 574 7.31 6.17 21.10
C VAL A 574 8.56 6.24 21.99
N GLU A 575 9.50 5.34 21.78
CA GLU A 575 10.84 5.41 22.37
C GLU A 575 11.86 5.80 21.30
N LEU A 576 12.67 6.82 21.60
CA LEU A 576 13.77 7.26 20.75
C LEU A 576 15.08 7.07 21.48
N VAL A 577 16.08 6.54 20.79
CA VAL A 577 17.40 6.25 21.34
C VAL A 577 18.46 6.80 20.40
N ASN A 578 19.32 7.69 20.89
CA ASN A 578 20.53 8.12 20.19
C ASN A 578 21.70 7.23 20.64
N LEU A 579 22.17 6.36 19.75
CA LEU A 579 23.29 5.45 19.96
C LEU A 579 24.64 6.13 19.73
N GLY A 580 24.65 7.32 19.11
CA GLY A 580 25.85 8.06 18.77
C GLY A 580 26.34 8.98 19.89
N GLY A 581 27.60 9.41 19.79
CA GLY A 581 28.18 10.39 20.73
C GLY A 581 27.80 11.85 20.45
N ALA A 582 27.36 12.16 19.24
CA ALA A 582 26.91 13.49 18.86
C ALA A 582 25.45 13.73 19.27
N ALA A 583 25.10 14.98 19.59
CA ALA A 583 23.70 15.35 19.76
C ALA A 583 22.98 15.27 18.40
N ARG A 584 21.68 14.96 18.45
CA ARG A 584 20.78 14.89 17.29
C ARG A 584 19.50 15.64 17.59
N SER A 585 18.86 16.15 16.55
CA SER A 585 17.54 16.78 16.62
C SER A 585 16.62 16.23 15.54
N LEU A 586 15.36 15.98 15.89
CA LEU A 586 14.36 15.51 14.94
C LEU A 586 12.98 16.11 15.22
N LEU A 587 12.13 16.06 14.20
CA LEU A 587 10.69 16.24 14.35
C LEU A 587 10.00 14.89 14.40
N VAL A 588 9.02 14.77 15.30
CA VAL A 588 8.01 13.71 15.25
C VAL A 588 6.76 14.33 14.63
N GLN A 589 6.32 13.79 13.50
CA GLN A 589 5.09 14.16 12.82
C GLN A 589 4.03 13.07 13.07
N ALA A 590 2.82 13.48 13.44
CA ALA A 590 1.67 12.58 13.55
C ALA A 590 0.96 12.45 12.20
N GLY A 591 0.84 11.21 11.68
CA GLY A 591 0.33 10.95 10.33
C GLY A 591 1.37 11.12 9.23
N SER A 592 1.18 10.48 8.07
CA SER A 592 2.01 10.69 6.88
C SER A 592 1.91 12.11 6.31
N PHE A 593 0.73 12.71 6.43
CA PHE A 593 0.33 13.95 5.77
C PHE A 593 0.00 15.05 6.79
N ALA A 594 0.52 14.90 8.02
CA ALA A 594 0.26 15.78 9.17
C ALA A 594 -1.24 15.94 9.48
N GLU A 595 -2.01 14.90 9.18
CA GLU A 595 -3.47 14.86 9.30
C GLU A 595 -3.91 14.48 10.72
N HIS A 596 -3.03 13.87 11.52
CA HIS A 596 -3.30 13.60 12.94
C HIS A 596 -2.98 14.83 13.79
N HIS A 597 -3.68 14.98 14.91
CA HIS A 597 -3.47 16.08 15.85
C HIS A 597 -2.92 15.53 17.17
N VAL A 598 -1.83 16.10 17.65
CA VAL A 598 -1.26 15.82 18.97
C VAL A 598 -1.81 16.86 19.95
N ALA A 599 -2.64 16.41 20.89
CA ALA A 599 -3.19 17.27 21.93
C ALA A 599 -2.12 17.56 23.00
N THR A 600 -1.58 16.50 23.59
CA THR A 600 -0.56 16.57 24.64
C THR A 600 0.55 15.54 24.40
N VAL A 601 1.72 15.83 24.96
CA VAL A 601 2.85 14.91 25.04
C VAL A 601 3.36 14.83 26.46
N ARG A 602 3.68 13.62 26.90
CA ARG A 602 4.38 13.35 28.15
C ARG A 602 5.77 12.80 27.84
N VAL A 603 6.79 13.39 28.45
CA VAL A 603 8.18 12.93 28.37
C VAL A 603 8.48 12.08 29.59
N ASP A 604 8.86 10.82 29.36
CA ASP A 604 9.11 9.82 30.41
C ASP A 604 7.95 9.80 31.44
N ASP A 605 8.28 10.00 32.72
CA ASP A 605 7.32 10.06 33.85
C ASP A 605 7.01 11.52 34.26
N GLY A 606 7.31 12.48 33.37
CA GLY A 606 7.09 13.90 33.57
C GLY A 606 5.61 14.32 33.45
N PRO A 607 5.31 15.61 33.61
CA PRO A 607 3.97 16.14 33.38
C PRO A 607 3.62 16.14 31.89
N GLU A 608 2.31 16.11 31.61
CA GLU A 608 1.81 16.38 30.26
C GLU A 608 2.09 17.83 29.85
N GLN A 609 2.48 18.01 28.59
CA GLN A 609 2.77 19.28 27.97
C GLN A 609 1.85 19.47 26.75
N PRO A 610 1.22 20.64 26.59
CA PRO A 610 0.41 20.91 25.41
C PRO A 610 1.28 20.95 24.15
N VAL A 611 0.78 20.35 23.07
CA VAL A 611 1.39 20.43 21.73
C VAL A 611 0.50 21.24 20.81
N ASP A 612 -0.78 20.86 20.75
CA ASP A 612 -1.83 21.46 19.91
C ASP A 612 -1.42 21.60 18.44
N GLY A 613 -1.02 20.48 17.83
CA GLY A 613 -0.59 20.45 16.44
C GLY A 613 -0.07 19.09 16.00
N PRO A 614 0.35 18.93 14.74
CA PRO A 614 0.80 17.64 14.22
C PRO A 614 2.29 17.34 14.49
N TYR A 615 3.03 18.26 15.13
CA TYR A 615 4.49 18.17 15.29
C TYR A 615 4.95 18.30 16.73
N CYS A 616 5.97 17.51 17.10
CA CYS A 616 6.80 17.71 18.28
C CYS A 616 8.28 17.79 17.87
N ARG A 617 9.05 18.67 18.50
CA ARG A 617 10.52 18.70 18.34
C ARG A 617 11.17 17.84 19.42
N VAL A 618 12.19 17.08 19.06
CA VAL A 618 12.94 16.23 20.00
C VAL A 618 14.42 16.50 19.89
N GLY A 619 15.03 16.89 21.01
CA GLY A 619 16.48 17.00 21.17
C GLY A 619 17.05 15.78 21.89
N LEU A 620 18.01 15.10 21.26
CA LEU A 620 18.66 13.91 21.79
C LEU A 620 20.15 14.15 21.98
N PRO A 621 20.65 14.46 23.19
CA PRO A 621 22.09 14.44 23.47
C PRO A 621 22.73 13.10 23.07
N GLY A 622 24.05 13.09 22.89
CA GLY A 622 24.76 11.84 22.62
C GLY A 622 24.55 10.80 23.71
N ASN A 623 24.33 9.54 23.32
CA ASN A 623 24.04 8.42 24.21
C ASN A 623 22.85 8.70 25.15
N SER A 624 21.74 9.16 24.60
CA SER A 624 20.51 9.47 25.35
C SER A 624 19.30 8.70 24.82
N ARG A 625 18.27 8.61 25.66
CA ARG A 625 16.97 8.06 25.29
C ARG A 625 15.84 8.90 25.86
N ILE A 626 14.69 8.84 25.21
CA ILE A 626 13.45 9.51 25.64
C ILE A 626 12.26 8.62 25.30
N ARG A 627 11.30 8.53 26.22
CA ARG A 627 10.00 7.94 25.97
C ARG A 627 8.96 9.05 25.85
N LEU A 628 8.20 9.05 24.77
CA LEU A 628 7.12 9.99 24.49
C LEU A 628 5.79 9.25 24.59
N THR A 629 4.85 9.76 25.38
CA THR A 629 3.45 9.35 25.31
C THR A 629 2.66 10.48 24.67
N LEU A 630 2.13 10.24 23.48
CA LEU A 630 1.38 11.19 22.66
C LEU A 630 -0.11 10.91 22.82
N THR A 631 -0.89 11.94 23.13
CA THR A 631 -2.36 11.89 23.08
C THR A 631 -2.79 12.37 21.71
N LEU A 632 -3.31 11.46 20.87
CA LEU A 632 -3.55 11.70 19.45
C LEU A 632 -5.04 11.68 19.10
N ALA A 633 -5.47 12.62 18.25
CA ALA A 633 -6.71 12.52 17.50
C ALA A 633 -6.39 12.24 16.03
N LEU A 634 -6.79 11.07 15.53
CA LEU A 634 -6.44 10.67 14.16
C LEU A 634 -7.28 11.43 13.11
N ARG A 635 -6.62 11.90 12.05
CA ARG A 635 -7.23 12.60 10.91
C ARG A 635 -8.13 13.78 11.33
N ALA A 636 -7.73 14.49 12.38
CA ALA A 636 -8.42 15.68 12.87
C ALA A 636 -8.10 16.95 12.06
N SER A 637 -7.08 16.88 11.21
CA SER A 637 -6.60 17.98 10.36
C SER A 637 -6.70 17.62 8.87
N ARG A 638 -6.74 18.64 8.02
CA ARG A 638 -6.69 18.46 6.56
C ARG A 638 -5.34 17.84 6.15
N ALA A 639 -5.38 16.69 5.49
CA ALA A 639 -4.19 16.03 4.97
C ALA A 639 -3.53 16.85 3.85
N ALA A 640 -2.21 16.98 3.90
CA ALA A 640 -1.41 17.59 2.85
C ALA A 640 0.01 17.01 2.84
N CYS A 641 0.60 16.91 1.65
CA CYS A 641 2.00 16.55 1.50
C CYS A 641 2.81 17.82 1.20
N SER A 642 3.32 18.47 2.25
CA SER A 642 4.14 19.68 2.16
C SER A 642 5.53 19.46 2.73
N SER A 643 6.51 20.20 2.21
CA SER A 643 7.80 20.31 2.88
C SER A 643 7.61 20.98 4.24
N LEU A 644 8.31 20.49 5.26
CA LEU A 644 8.40 21.13 6.57
C LEU A 644 9.32 22.33 6.59
N TRP A 645 10.16 22.44 5.57
CA TRP A 645 11.18 23.45 5.45
C TRP A 645 10.77 24.39 4.33
N GLU A 646 10.72 25.69 4.63
CA GLU A 646 10.61 26.70 3.59
C GLU A 646 11.78 26.50 2.62
N THR A 647 11.47 26.32 1.34
CA THR A 647 12.46 26.47 0.27
C THR A 647 12.95 27.91 0.32
N ALA A 648 14.22 28.07 0.68
CA ALA A 648 14.89 29.37 0.77
C ALA A 648 14.89 30.13 -0.57
#